data_AF-A0A3C0KE18-F1
#
_entry.id   AF-A0A3C0KE18-F1
#
_cell.length_a   1.000
_cell.length_b   1.000
_cell.length_c   1.000
_cell.angle_alpha   90.00
_cell.angle_beta   90.00
_cell.angle_gamma   90.00
#
_symmetry.space_group_name_H-M   'P 1'
#
loop_
_entity.id
_entity.type
_entity.pdbx_description
1 polymer ?
#
loop_
_entity_poly.entity_id
_entity_poly.type
_entity_poly.pdbx_seq_one_letter_code
_entity_poly.pdbx_strand_id
1 'polypeptide(L)'
;MTLHLRFFDGGNAVSDFKIQQLLPRLQGIADRITGLTARFVHLAAFDAEPDDATTGRLAELLTYGDPVTPAHQAAEQAGAPALVVMPRLGTVSPWASKATDIARNCGLVLHRVERLIEYRVTLKSGLLGRASLSPEQLQAVAALLHDRMTESVSTDRAQAEALFTELHPAPMAQVDVLAGGRAALEQANGEWGLALADDEIDYLVAAFTALGRNPTDVELMMFAQANSEHCRHKIFNARFTIDGVVQDKSLFGMIRHTHQTAPQHTIVAYSDNASIMEGHELERFVARAGADASPAYTAEAATHHILMKVETHNHPTAISPFPGASTGAGGEIRDEGATGRGSKPKAGLTGFTVSRLWGGLSDQPGGKPEHIASPLQIMTEGPLGGAAFNNEFGRPNLLGYFREYEQDVGGVARGYHKPIMIAGGLGQIDAGLTKKIDFPAGTLLIQLGGPGMKIGMGGGAASSMATGTNAAELDFDSVQRGNPEIERRAQEVINHCWAQGEKNPILFIHDVGAGGLSNAFPELVNDAGKGARFDLRAVPLEESGLAPKEIWCNESQERYVLAIAPASLEQFKAFCERERCPFAVVGVATDERQLVLADEGHESPVDMPMDVLLGKPPKMHRDVTTVQRTFQPIDLTGVSLEKAVIDVLSHPTVASKRFLITIGDRTVGGLTHRDQMVGPWQVPVADCAVTLADYAGFAGEAMSMGERTPLAGIDAAASGRMAVAEAITNLLAAPIELPRVKLSANWMAACGEPGEDADLYATVRAVGMELCPALGISIPVGKDSLSMRTQWQAGGEQKKITSPVSLIVSAFATLADVRGTLTPQLDRDLEDTTLVLVDLGKGRHRLGGSILAQVLGQPGDEVPDLDDPQDLINLVNAVNALRAKGQILAYHDRSDGGLLAAVAEMAFAGHVGVALNVDMLVTEGDGISDSRMDAGDAKNWASQVSARREELTLKALFSEELGVLLQVRTEERNAVMQTLREHGLSKHSHFVGKTRPSSSPI
;
A
#
# COMPACT_ATOMS: atom_id res chain seq x y z
N MET A 1 -3.58 36.65 -19.88
CA MET A 1 -2.58 37.74 -19.69
C MET A 1 -1.24 37.23 -20.24
N THR A 2 -0.33 38.09 -20.70
CA THR A 2 1.00 37.61 -21.15
C THR A 2 1.92 37.45 -19.93
N LEU A 3 2.36 36.22 -19.65
CA LEU A 3 3.29 35.94 -18.56
C LEU A 3 4.71 36.40 -18.92
N HIS A 4 5.45 36.89 -17.93
CA HIS A 4 6.86 37.27 -18.06
C HIS A 4 7.72 36.12 -17.53
N LEU A 5 8.50 35.47 -18.41
CA LEU A 5 9.28 34.28 -18.08
C LEU A 5 10.76 34.61 -17.85
N ARG A 6 11.39 34.00 -16.84
CA ARG A 6 12.83 34.13 -16.53
C ARG A 6 13.46 32.78 -16.22
N PHE A 7 14.60 32.50 -16.84
CA PHE A 7 15.42 31.32 -16.53
C PHE A 7 16.48 31.66 -15.48
N PHE A 8 16.69 30.73 -14.55
CA PHE A 8 17.75 30.80 -13.53
C PHE A 8 18.55 29.50 -13.55
N ASP A 9 19.87 29.62 -13.68
CA ASP A 9 20.76 28.46 -13.58
C ASP A 9 20.87 28.00 -12.12
N GLY A 10 20.78 26.68 -11.91
CA GLY A 10 20.92 26.04 -10.60
C GLY A 10 22.24 25.26 -10.45
N GLY A 11 22.31 24.51 -9.35
CA GLY A 11 23.43 23.63 -9.02
C GLY A 11 23.51 22.35 -9.86
N ASN A 12 24.46 21.49 -9.52
CA ASN A 12 24.62 20.17 -10.10
C ASN A 12 23.39 19.28 -9.84
N ALA A 13 22.89 18.62 -10.88
CA ALA A 13 21.66 17.80 -10.79
C ALA A 13 21.92 16.29 -10.73
N VAL A 14 23.16 15.84 -10.92
CA VAL A 14 23.50 14.42 -10.97
C VAL A 14 24.85 14.14 -10.31
N SER A 15 24.90 13.12 -9.47
CA SER A 15 26.15 12.71 -8.82
C SER A 15 27.08 11.94 -9.76
N ASP A 16 28.38 11.96 -9.49
CA ASP A 16 29.38 11.20 -10.25
C ASP A 16 29.07 9.70 -10.28
N PHE A 17 28.55 9.15 -9.18
CA PHE A 17 28.13 7.76 -9.10
C PHE A 17 26.99 7.43 -10.08
N LYS A 18 25.97 8.31 -10.18
CA LYS A 18 24.86 8.11 -11.13
C LYS A 18 25.34 8.26 -12.57
N ILE A 19 26.28 9.18 -12.83
CA ILE A 19 26.94 9.28 -14.14
C ILE A 19 27.67 7.98 -14.48
N GLN A 20 28.45 7.41 -13.54
CA GLN A 20 29.16 6.14 -13.74
C GLN A 20 28.21 4.98 -14.05
N GLN A 21 27.01 4.96 -13.46
CA GLN A 21 25.98 3.97 -13.78
C GLN A 21 25.36 4.15 -15.18
N LEU A 22 25.12 5.40 -15.59
CA LEU A 22 24.45 5.71 -16.85
C LEU A 22 25.40 5.62 -18.05
N LEU A 23 26.67 6.00 -17.87
CA LEU A 23 27.63 6.14 -18.96
C LEU A 23 27.82 4.85 -19.80
N PRO A 24 27.94 3.64 -19.23
CA PRO A 24 28.04 2.42 -20.02
C PRO A 24 26.79 2.16 -20.89
N ARG A 25 25.60 2.48 -20.37
CA ARG A 25 24.33 2.33 -21.11
C ARG A 25 24.26 3.33 -22.27
N LEU A 26 24.69 4.57 -22.02
CA LEU A 26 24.80 5.60 -23.06
C LEU A 26 25.81 5.23 -24.14
N GLN A 27 26.97 4.69 -23.76
CA GLN A 27 27.99 4.19 -24.68
C GLN A 27 27.50 3.02 -25.54
N GLY A 28 26.58 2.21 -25.02
CA GLY A 28 25.89 1.18 -25.80
C GLY A 28 25.03 1.73 -26.94
N ILE A 29 24.56 2.98 -26.84
CA ILE A 29 23.83 3.68 -27.91
C ILE A 29 24.81 4.31 -28.91
N ALA A 30 25.87 4.95 -28.41
CA ALA A 30 26.91 5.54 -29.23
C ALA A 30 28.27 5.53 -28.51
N ASP A 31 29.23 4.79 -29.07
CA ASP A 31 30.61 4.61 -28.55
C ASP A 31 31.38 5.92 -28.34
N ARG A 32 31.04 6.96 -29.11
CA ARG A 32 31.61 8.29 -29.02
C ARG A 32 31.18 9.09 -27.78
N ILE A 33 30.20 8.63 -27.01
CA ILE A 33 29.80 9.29 -25.76
C ILE A 33 30.87 9.03 -24.69
N THR A 34 31.50 10.10 -24.20
CA THR A 34 32.61 10.03 -23.24
C THR A 34 32.27 10.61 -21.87
N GLY A 35 31.15 11.32 -21.75
CA GLY A 35 30.73 11.87 -20.47
C GLY A 35 29.29 12.36 -20.49
N LEU A 36 28.73 12.50 -19.29
CA LEU A 36 27.42 13.08 -19.02
C LEU A 36 27.60 14.04 -17.84
N THR A 37 27.02 15.23 -17.94
CA THR A 37 26.94 16.20 -16.83
C THR A 37 25.55 16.80 -16.81
N ALA A 38 25.09 17.29 -15.67
CA ALA A 38 23.77 17.92 -15.59
C ALA A 38 23.73 19.06 -14.56
N ARG A 39 22.89 20.06 -14.82
CA ARG A 39 22.52 21.08 -13.84
C ARG A 39 21.01 21.21 -13.72
N PHE A 40 20.55 21.72 -12.59
CA PHE A 40 19.20 22.24 -12.48
C PHE A 40 19.09 23.55 -13.27
N VAL A 41 17.93 23.76 -13.87
CA VAL A 41 17.50 25.03 -14.45
C VAL A 41 16.12 25.32 -13.91
N HIS A 42 15.84 26.57 -13.57
CA HIS A 42 14.55 26.97 -13.05
C HIS A 42 13.89 27.96 -14.01
N LEU A 43 12.59 27.81 -14.22
CA LEU A 43 11.78 28.71 -15.04
C LEU A 43 10.70 29.33 -14.16
N ALA A 44 10.77 30.66 -13.98
CA ALA A 44 9.80 31.41 -13.19
C ALA A 44 8.91 32.25 -14.10
N ALA A 45 7.61 32.23 -13.83
CA ALA A 45 6.61 33.04 -14.49
C ALA A 45 6.06 34.12 -13.55
N PHE A 46 5.88 35.32 -14.08
CA PHE A 46 5.34 36.48 -13.37
C PHE A 46 4.16 37.08 -14.14
N ASP A 47 3.13 37.51 -13.41
CA ASP A 47 1.96 38.18 -14.01
C ASP A 47 2.26 39.62 -14.47
N ALA A 48 3.35 40.19 -13.97
CA ALA A 48 3.91 41.48 -14.37
C ALA A 48 5.44 41.39 -14.48
N GLU A 49 6.05 42.30 -15.23
CA GLU A 49 7.51 42.38 -15.35
C GLU A 49 8.17 42.53 -13.96
N PRO A 50 9.03 41.57 -13.54
CA PRO A 50 9.67 41.64 -12.23
C PRO A 50 10.80 42.67 -12.21
N ASP A 51 11.00 43.34 -11.07
CA ASP A 51 12.15 44.21 -10.87
C ASP A 51 13.44 43.42 -10.54
N ASP A 52 14.58 44.11 -10.56
CA ASP A 52 15.89 43.50 -10.29
C ASP A 52 15.98 42.94 -8.86
N ALA A 53 15.31 43.57 -7.89
CA ALA A 53 15.29 43.12 -6.50
C ALA A 53 14.55 41.79 -6.35
N THR A 54 13.38 41.66 -6.98
CA THR A 54 12.58 40.43 -7.04
C THR A 54 13.36 39.31 -7.71
N THR A 55 13.97 39.61 -8.86
CA THR A 55 14.78 38.66 -9.63
C THR A 55 16.01 38.21 -8.84
N GLY A 56 16.73 39.13 -8.20
CA GLY A 56 17.88 38.84 -7.36
C GLY A 56 17.52 37.98 -6.15
N ARG A 57 16.42 38.31 -5.46
CA ARG A 57 15.94 37.55 -4.30
C ARG A 57 15.49 36.14 -4.69
N LEU A 58 14.81 35.98 -5.83
CA LEU A 58 14.45 34.66 -6.34
C LEU A 58 15.69 33.85 -6.71
N ALA A 59 16.71 34.46 -7.32
CA ALA A 59 17.97 33.79 -7.63
C ALA A 59 18.68 33.28 -6.34
N GLU A 60 18.65 34.05 -5.25
CA GLU A 60 19.15 33.60 -3.94
C GLU A 60 18.39 32.37 -3.44
N LEU A 61 17.04 32.35 -3.53
CA LEU A 61 16.23 31.20 -3.13
C LEU A 61 16.50 29.95 -3.98
N LEU A 62 16.79 30.13 -5.27
CA LEU A 62 17.06 29.05 -6.22
C LEU A 62 18.52 28.55 -6.20
N THR A 63 19.34 29.10 -5.31
CA THR A 63 20.72 28.65 -5.08
C THR A 63 20.76 27.63 -3.94
N TYR A 64 20.65 26.35 -4.30
CA TYR A 64 20.70 25.22 -3.36
C TYR A 64 21.40 23.99 -3.97
N GLY A 65 21.82 23.06 -3.11
CA GLY A 65 22.53 21.85 -3.53
C GLY A 65 24.00 22.08 -3.85
N ASP A 66 24.61 21.10 -4.53
CA ASP A 66 26.01 21.17 -4.94
C ASP A 66 26.21 22.17 -6.10
N PRO A 67 27.32 22.92 -6.14
CA PRO A 67 27.60 23.81 -7.26
C PRO A 67 27.79 23.02 -8.56
N VAL A 68 27.45 23.65 -9.69
CA VAL A 68 27.67 23.08 -11.02
C VAL A 68 29.14 22.68 -11.22
N THR A 69 29.38 21.54 -11.85
CA THR A 69 30.74 21.02 -12.00
C THR A 69 31.53 21.78 -13.08
N PRO A 70 32.87 21.90 -12.97
CA PRO A 70 33.70 22.48 -14.03
C PRO A 70 33.57 21.72 -15.37
N ALA A 71 33.32 20.41 -15.30
CA ALA A 71 33.07 19.57 -16.47
C ALA A 71 31.80 20.00 -17.23
N HIS A 72 30.73 20.33 -16.50
CA HIS A 72 29.49 20.83 -17.09
C HIS A 72 29.71 22.18 -17.78
N GLN A 73 30.39 23.11 -17.12
CA GLN A 73 30.73 24.42 -17.69
C GLN A 73 31.57 24.28 -18.97
N ALA A 74 32.56 23.39 -18.97
CA ALA A 74 33.38 23.10 -20.15
C ALA A 74 32.54 22.47 -21.28
N ALA A 75 31.64 21.55 -20.97
CA ALA A 75 30.75 20.93 -21.94
C ALA A 75 29.79 21.95 -22.58
N GLU A 76 29.20 22.84 -21.78
CA GLU A 76 28.39 23.95 -22.28
C GLU A 76 29.18 24.88 -23.20
N GLN A 77 30.37 25.34 -22.78
CA GLN A 77 31.21 26.23 -23.59
C GLN A 77 31.65 25.57 -24.91
N ALA A 78 31.86 24.26 -24.90
CA ALA A 78 32.15 23.47 -26.11
C ALA A 78 30.91 23.24 -26.99
N GLY A 79 29.73 23.65 -26.54
CA GLY A 79 28.43 23.42 -27.19
C GLY A 79 28.12 21.94 -27.34
N ALA A 80 28.38 21.14 -26.30
CA ALA A 80 27.93 19.75 -26.27
C ALA A 80 26.39 19.67 -26.38
N PRO A 81 25.86 18.61 -27.04
CA PRO A 81 24.42 18.37 -27.13
C PRO A 81 23.73 18.51 -25.77
N ALA A 82 22.64 19.28 -25.76
CA ALA A 82 21.80 19.50 -24.59
C ALA A 82 20.54 18.63 -24.69
N LEU A 83 20.14 18.07 -23.55
CA LEU A 83 18.81 17.50 -23.34
C LEU A 83 18.23 18.13 -22.07
N VAL A 84 17.14 18.86 -22.23
CA VAL A 84 16.39 19.52 -21.16
C VAL A 84 15.22 18.61 -20.79
N VAL A 85 15.31 17.99 -19.62
CA VAL A 85 14.23 17.21 -19.03
C VAL A 85 13.37 18.13 -18.17
N MET A 86 12.06 18.06 -18.38
CA MET A 86 11.05 18.89 -17.73
C MET A 86 9.83 18.05 -17.38
N PRO A 87 8.95 18.50 -16.47
CA PRO A 87 7.66 17.86 -16.29
C PRO A 87 6.90 17.76 -17.60
N ARG A 88 6.04 16.75 -17.73
CA ARG A 88 5.17 16.60 -18.90
C ARG A 88 4.34 17.87 -19.09
N LEU A 89 4.20 18.31 -20.34
CA LEU A 89 3.39 19.48 -20.65
C LEU A 89 1.94 19.28 -20.18
N GLY A 90 1.35 20.31 -19.58
CA GLY A 90 0.04 20.22 -18.95
C GLY A 90 0.05 19.54 -17.57
N THR A 91 1.21 19.49 -16.89
CA THR A 91 1.30 19.04 -15.50
C THR A 91 2.06 20.06 -14.64
N VAL A 92 1.82 20.02 -13.34
CA VAL A 92 2.52 20.84 -12.34
C VAL A 92 3.25 19.93 -11.36
N SER A 93 4.58 20.07 -11.25
CA SER A 93 5.34 19.21 -10.34
C SER A 93 5.03 19.51 -8.86
N PRO A 94 5.12 18.53 -7.94
CA PRO A 94 5.05 18.82 -6.49
C PRO A 94 6.14 19.81 -6.04
N TRP A 95 7.29 19.82 -6.71
CA TRP A 95 8.34 20.80 -6.47
C TRP A 95 7.86 22.22 -6.81
N ALA A 96 7.15 22.41 -7.92
CA ALA A 96 6.64 23.72 -8.33
C ALA A 96 5.65 24.30 -7.33
N SER A 97 4.70 23.50 -6.83
CA SER A 97 3.75 23.96 -5.81
C SER A 97 4.49 24.43 -4.55
N LYS A 98 5.43 23.61 -4.03
CA LYS A 98 6.22 23.94 -2.83
C LYS A 98 7.16 25.14 -3.02
N ALA A 99 7.88 25.19 -4.13
CA ALA A 99 8.81 26.29 -4.44
C ALA A 99 8.07 27.62 -4.64
N THR A 100 6.89 27.57 -5.27
CA THR A 100 6.03 28.74 -5.44
C THR A 100 5.50 29.23 -4.09
N ASP A 101 5.07 28.33 -3.20
CA ASP A 101 4.67 28.67 -1.83
C ASP A 101 5.82 29.30 -1.02
N ILE A 102 7.05 28.76 -1.13
CA ILE A 102 8.24 29.35 -0.49
C ILE A 102 8.49 30.78 -0.98
N ALA A 103 8.44 31.00 -2.29
CA ALA A 103 8.66 32.32 -2.88
C ALA A 103 7.59 33.33 -2.41
N ARG A 104 6.31 32.93 -2.38
CA ARG A 104 5.20 33.76 -1.86
C ARG A 104 5.38 34.08 -0.37
N ASN A 105 5.79 33.09 0.43
CA ASN A 105 6.08 33.28 1.86
C ASN A 105 7.29 34.19 2.12
N CYS A 106 8.20 34.32 1.14
CA CYS A 106 9.30 35.28 1.16
C CYS A 106 8.90 36.68 0.65
N GLY A 107 7.61 36.92 0.38
CA GLY A 107 7.07 38.19 -0.10
C GLY A 107 7.23 38.43 -1.60
N LEU A 108 7.57 37.40 -2.38
CA LEU A 108 7.68 37.51 -3.84
C LEU A 108 6.32 37.28 -4.50
N VAL A 109 5.93 38.18 -5.39
CA VAL A 109 4.73 38.03 -6.22
C VAL A 109 5.13 37.40 -7.54
N LEU A 110 4.70 36.16 -7.75
CA LEU A 110 4.96 35.39 -8.94
C LEU A 110 3.81 34.42 -9.21
N HIS A 111 3.68 34.05 -10.48
CA HIS A 111 2.66 33.12 -10.93
C HIS A 111 3.03 31.70 -10.46
N ARG A 112 4.19 31.19 -10.89
CA ARG A 112 4.73 29.86 -10.55
C ARG A 112 6.22 29.74 -10.89
N VAL A 113 6.95 28.87 -10.20
CA VAL A 113 8.31 28.42 -10.57
C VAL A 113 8.29 26.93 -10.87
N GLU A 114 8.99 26.50 -11.93
CA GLU A 114 9.20 25.09 -12.25
C GLU A 114 10.70 24.76 -12.33
N ARG A 115 11.05 23.50 -12.09
CA ARG A 115 12.43 23.00 -12.15
C ARG A 115 12.61 22.02 -13.31
N LEU A 116 13.74 22.15 -13.96
CA LEU A 116 14.20 21.35 -15.09
C LEU A 116 15.59 20.78 -14.81
N ILE A 117 15.98 19.77 -15.57
CA ILE A 117 17.34 19.24 -15.59
C ILE A 117 17.91 19.41 -17.00
N GLU A 118 19.00 20.16 -17.13
CA GLU A 118 19.75 20.24 -18.39
C GLU A 118 20.93 19.28 -18.34
N TYR A 119 20.85 18.20 -19.12
CA TYR A 119 21.97 17.29 -19.38
C TYR A 119 22.83 17.81 -20.53
N ARG A 120 24.15 17.64 -20.40
CA ARG A 120 25.14 17.85 -21.45
C ARG A 120 25.88 16.55 -21.72
N VAL A 121 25.86 16.10 -22.98
CA VAL A 121 26.49 14.86 -23.43
C VAL A 121 27.83 15.16 -24.08
N THR A 122 28.92 14.76 -23.44
CA THR A 122 30.27 14.96 -23.97
C THR A 122 30.58 13.89 -25.02
N LEU A 123 31.06 14.32 -26.18
CA LEU A 123 31.42 13.44 -27.30
C LEU A 123 32.92 13.47 -27.56
N LYS A 124 33.47 12.34 -27.98
CA LYS A 124 34.84 12.24 -28.49
C LYS A 124 34.96 13.02 -29.81
N SER A 125 35.92 13.94 -29.90
CA SER A 125 36.19 14.70 -31.12
C SER A 125 36.61 13.80 -32.29
N GLY A 126 36.03 14.00 -33.47
CA GLY A 126 36.41 13.32 -34.71
C GLY A 126 37.61 13.98 -35.39
N LEU A 127 38.32 13.23 -36.24
CA LEU A 127 39.47 13.72 -37.03
C LEU A 127 39.08 14.73 -38.12
N LEU A 128 37.81 14.72 -38.57
CA LEU A 128 37.25 15.61 -39.60
C LEU A 128 35.80 15.97 -39.24
N GLY A 129 35.60 17.03 -38.44
CA GLY A 129 34.27 17.60 -38.14
C GLY A 129 33.89 17.60 -36.66
N ARG A 130 32.87 18.42 -36.31
CA ARG A 130 32.29 18.48 -34.97
C ARG A 130 31.49 17.20 -34.72
N ALA A 131 31.82 16.44 -33.67
CA ALA A 131 31.10 15.22 -33.33
C ALA A 131 29.63 15.56 -33.00
N SER A 132 28.70 14.76 -33.53
CA SER A 132 27.26 14.86 -33.28
C SER A 132 26.64 13.48 -33.06
N LEU A 133 25.42 13.47 -32.52
CA LEU A 133 24.55 12.31 -32.44
C LEU A 133 23.44 12.46 -33.48
N SER A 134 22.98 11.35 -34.07
CA SER A 134 21.78 11.38 -34.92
C SER A 134 20.52 11.66 -34.09
N PRO A 135 19.41 12.10 -34.70
CA PRO A 135 18.14 12.27 -33.99
C PRO A 135 17.69 11.00 -33.25
N GLU A 136 17.86 9.83 -33.85
CA GLU A 136 17.51 8.54 -33.25
C GLU A 136 18.40 8.22 -32.04
N GLN A 137 19.69 8.53 -32.12
CA GLN A 137 20.62 8.37 -31.00
C GLN A 137 20.30 9.35 -29.87
N LEU A 138 19.93 10.60 -30.18
CA LEU A 138 19.50 11.57 -29.17
C LEU A 138 18.22 11.11 -28.47
N GLN A 139 17.26 10.58 -29.22
CA GLN A 139 16.02 10.04 -28.65
C GLN A 139 16.29 8.83 -27.74
N ALA A 140 17.18 7.92 -28.15
CA ALA A 140 17.57 6.78 -27.34
C ALA A 140 18.31 7.20 -26.06
N VAL A 141 19.17 8.23 -26.15
CA VAL A 141 19.82 8.82 -24.97
C VAL A 141 18.79 9.46 -24.04
N ALA A 142 17.87 10.25 -24.59
CA ALA A 142 16.80 10.88 -23.83
C ALA A 142 15.97 9.84 -23.06
N ALA A 143 15.62 8.71 -23.69
CA ALA A 143 14.88 7.62 -23.07
C ALA A 143 15.57 6.98 -21.85
N LEU A 144 16.89 7.17 -21.67
CA LEU A 144 17.64 6.74 -20.49
C LEU A 144 17.73 7.80 -19.38
N LEU A 145 17.38 9.05 -19.69
CA LEU A 145 17.59 10.22 -18.82
C LEU A 145 16.31 10.82 -18.26
N HIS A 146 15.13 10.36 -18.68
CA HIS A 146 13.84 10.82 -18.17
C HIS A 146 12.88 9.65 -17.94
N ASP A 147 11.89 9.88 -17.08
CA ASP A 147 10.71 9.04 -16.97
C ASP A 147 9.64 9.51 -17.96
N ARG A 148 9.37 8.71 -19.00
CA ARG A 148 8.36 9.03 -20.02
C ARG A 148 6.94 9.23 -19.48
N MET A 149 6.65 8.71 -18.28
CA MET A 149 5.31 8.79 -17.69
C MET A 149 5.06 10.16 -17.03
N THR A 150 6.11 10.81 -16.53
CA THR A 150 6.02 12.04 -15.74
C THR A 150 6.75 13.23 -16.36
N GLU A 151 7.67 12.98 -17.30
CA GLU A 151 8.57 13.97 -17.86
C GLU A 151 8.51 14.04 -19.40
N SER A 152 9.05 15.12 -19.95
CA SER A 152 9.25 15.35 -21.37
C SER A 152 10.66 15.87 -21.61
N VAL A 153 11.19 15.65 -22.82
CA VAL A 153 12.56 16.05 -23.16
C VAL A 153 12.55 16.99 -24.36
N SER A 154 13.36 18.05 -24.28
CA SER A 154 13.65 18.96 -25.38
C SER A 154 15.17 19.10 -25.58
N THR A 155 15.58 19.63 -26.72
CA THR A 155 16.96 20.02 -26.99
C THR A 155 17.23 21.50 -26.73
N ASP A 156 16.21 22.28 -26.39
CA ASP A 156 16.28 23.73 -26.17
C ASP A 156 15.46 24.15 -24.94
N ARG A 157 16.04 25.04 -24.12
CA ARG A 157 15.36 25.62 -22.95
C ARG A 157 14.13 26.42 -23.35
N ALA A 158 14.14 27.12 -24.48
CA ALA A 158 13.02 27.95 -24.90
C ALA A 158 11.72 27.14 -25.07
N GLN A 159 11.80 25.85 -25.38
CA GLN A 159 10.62 24.98 -25.49
C GLN A 159 9.97 24.71 -24.12
N ALA A 160 10.70 24.87 -23.01
CA ALA A 160 10.14 24.77 -21.67
C ALA A 160 9.16 25.90 -21.33
N GLU A 161 9.16 27.01 -22.08
CA GLU A 161 8.15 28.06 -21.92
C GLU A 161 6.73 27.51 -22.14
N ALA A 162 6.60 26.42 -22.91
CA ALA A 162 5.33 25.73 -23.13
C ALA A 162 4.69 25.21 -21.82
N LEU A 163 5.48 24.99 -20.76
CA LEU A 163 4.97 24.62 -19.43
C LEU A 163 3.98 25.63 -18.85
N PHE A 164 4.02 26.89 -19.30
CA PHE A 164 3.18 27.99 -18.84
C PHE A 164 2.14 28.42 -19.89
N THR A 165 1.93 27.62 -20.93
CA THR A 165 0.88 27.89 -21.92
C THR A 165 -0.49 27.68 -21.28
N GLU A 166 -1.33 28.72 -21.27
CA GLU A 166 -2.72 28.61 -20.85
C GLU A 166 -3.49 27.73 -21.85
N LEU A 167 -4.18 26.71 -21.33
CA LEU A 167 -5.00 25.81 -22.13
C LEU A 167 -6.47 26.24 -22.05
N HIS A 168 -7.18 26.15 -23.19
CA HIS A 168 -8.62 26.36 -23.21
C HIS A 168 -9.34 25.07 -22.84
N PRO A 169 -10.36 25.12 -21.94
CA PRO A 169 -11.09 23.93 -21.54
C PRO A 169 -11.90 23.37 -22.70
N ALA A 170 -11.90 22.05 -22.82
CA ALA A 170 -12.83 21.40 -23.74
C ALA A 170 -14.28 21.69 -23.30
N PRO A 171 -15.19 21.96 -24.25
CA PRO A 171 -16.59 22.16 -23.92
C PRO A 171 -17.19 20.87 -23.34
N MET A 172 -18.18 21.03 -22.47
CA MET A 172 -18.97 19.91 -21.96
C MET A 172 -19.65 19.16 -23.11
N ALA A 173 -19.55 17.83 -23.10
CA ALA A 173 -20.20 16.98 -24.08
C ALA A 173 -21.53 16.41 -23.54
N GLN A 174 -22.40 16.01 -24.45
CA GLN A 174 -23.66 15.31 -24.15
C GLN A 174 -23.77 14.07 -25.02
N VAL A 175 -24.38 13.02 -24.47
CA VAL A 175 -24.70 11.81 -25.24
C VAL A 175 -26.17 11.86 -25.63
N ASP A 176 -26.47 11.73 -26.93
CA ASP A 176 -27.83 11.83 -27.44
C ASP A 176 -28.66 10.56 -27.21
N VAL A 177 -28.98 10.29 -25.94
CA VAL A 177 -29.79 9.14 -25.52
C VAL A 177 -31.25 9.27 -25.97
N LEU A 178 -31.79 10.49 -26.08
CA LEU A 178 -33.19 10.69 -26.46
C LEU A 178 -33.48 10.28 -27.92
N ALA A 179 -32.57 10.58 -28.85
CA ALA A 179 -32.73 10.17 -30.25
C ALA A 179 -31.91 8.92 -30.62
N GLY A 180 -30.69 8.79 -30.09
CA GLY A 180 -29.79 7.68 -30.38
C GLY A 180 -29.97 6.45 -29.51
N GLY A 181 -30.73 6.55 -28.41
CA GLY A 181 -31.04 5.45 -27.51
C GLY A 181 -29.80 4.76 -26.93
N ARG A 182 -29.90 3.44 -26.74
CA ARG A 182 -28.84 2.60 -26.17
C ARG A 182 -27.52 2.67 -26.93
N ALA A 183 -27.57 2.71 -28.26
CA ALA A 183 -26.37 2.69 -29.11
C ALA A 183 -25.48 3.93 -28.90
N ALA A 184 -26.08 5.10 -28.65
CA ALA A 184 -25.32 6.32 -28.36
C ALA A 184 -24.51 6.18 -27.05
N LEU A 185 -25.10 5.54 -26.03
CA LEU A 185 -24.42 5.33 -24.75
C LEU A 185 -23.36 4.22 -24.83
N GLU A 186 -23.58 3.16 -25.61
CA GLU A 186 -22.55 2.13 -25.88
C GLU A 186 -21.32 2.72 -26.56
N GLN A 187 -21.53 3.61 -27.54
CA GLN A 187 -20.43 4.31 -28.21
C GLN A 187 -19.65 5.17 -27.21
N ALA A 188 -20.34 5.97 -26.40
CA ALA A 188 -19.71 6.81 -25.37
C ALA A 188 -18.97 5.96 -24.31
N ASN A 189 -19.53 4.81 -23.91
CA ASN A 189 -18.90 3.88 -22.98
C ASN A 189 -17.54 3.39 -23.48
N GLY A 190 -17.45 3.03 -24.77
CA GLY A 190 -16.21 2.61 -25.42
C GLY A 190 -15.22 3.75 -25.64
N GLU A 191 -15.69 4.91 -26.12
CA GLU A 191 -14.83 6.06 -26.42
C GLU A 191 -14.26 6.74 -25.17
N TRP A 192 -15.04 6.82 -24.08
CA TRP A 192 -14.64 7.50 -22.84
C TRP A 192 -14.15 6.54 -21.75
N GLY A 193 -14.13 5.23 -22.02
CA GLY A 193 -13.63 4.24 -21.07
C GLY A 193 -14.45 4.16 -19.78
N LEU A 194 -15.77 4.33 -19.86
CA LEU A 194 -16.65 4.35 -18.67
C LEU A 194 -16.78 2.97 -18.01
N ALA A 195 -16.47 1.90 -18.73
CA ALA A 195 -16.52 0.51 -18.26
C ALA A 195 -17.90 0.10 -17.66
N LEU A 196 -18.98 0.67 -18.20
CA LEU A 196 -20.36 0.35 -17.80
C LEU A 196 -20.76 -1.05 -18.28
N ALA A 197 -21.44 -1.80 -17.41
CA ALA A 197 -22.08 -3.06 -17.75
C ALA A 197 -23.38 -2.85 -18.56
N ASP A 198 -23.87 -3.90 -19.22
CA ASP A 198 -25.08 -3.83 -20.05
C ASP A 198 -26.32 -3.37 -19.27
N ASP A 199 -26.46 -3.81 -18.03
CA ASP A 199 -27.57 -3.43 -17.15
C ASP A 199 -27.47 -2.00 -16.63
N GLU A 200 -26.25 -1.47 -16.49
CA GLU A 200 -25.98 -0.07 -16.15
C GLU A 200 -26.30 0.87 -17.33
N ILE A 201 -25.96 0.44 -18.55
CA ILE A 201 -26.34 1.15 -19.78
C ILE A 201 -27.86 1.22 -19.88
N ASP A 202 -28.56 0.10 -19.70
CA ASP A 202 -30.02 0.05 -19.75
C ASP A 202 -30.67 0.93 -18.66
N TYR A 203 -30.09 0.91 -17.46
CA TYR A 203 -30.51 1.78 -16.35
C TYR A 203 -30.39 3.27 -16.70
N LEU A 204 -29.23 3.69 -17.22
CA LEU A 204 -28.99 5.09 -17.59
C LEU A 204 -29.90 5.54 -18.73
N VAL A 205 -30.10 4.71 -19.76
CA VAL A 205 -31.03 5.01 -20.86
C VAL A 205 -32.44 5.25 -20.32
N ALA A 206 -32.93 4.37 -19.45
CA ALA A 206 -34.25 4.51 -18.83
C ALA A 206 -34.35 5.77 -17.97
N ALA A 207 -33.33 6.05 -17.15
CA ALA A 207 -33.29 7.21 -16.27
C ALA A 207 -33.33 8.53 -17.05
N PHE A 208 -32.46 8.71 -18.04
CA PHE A 208 -32.39 9.95 -18.82
C PHE A 208 -33.57 10.12 -19.79
N THR A 209 -34.16 9.02 -20.27
CA THR A 209 -35.44 9.07 -21.00
C THR A 209 -36.57 9.57 -20.10
N ALA A 210 -36.63 9.11 -18.84
CA ALA A 210 -37.64 9.56 -17.88
C ALA A 210 -37.44 11.03 -17.46
N LEU A 211 -36.19 11.48 -17.37
CA LEU A 211 -35.84 12.89 -17.11
C LEU A 211 -36.13 13.81 -18.31
N GLY A 212 -36.33 13.26 -19.51
CA GLY A 212 -36.63 14.03 -20.72
C GLY A 212 -35.47 14.89 -21.21
N ARG A 213 -34.22 14.55 -20.88
CA ARG A 213 -33.00 15.24 -21.32
C ARG A 213 -31.85 14.27 -21.55
N ASN A 214 -30.86 14.72 -22.33
CA ASN A 214 -29.63 13.96 -22.55
C ASN A 214 -28.68 14.05 -21.34
N PRO A 215 -27.94 12.98 -20.99
CA PRO A 215 -26.88 13.04 -19.99
C PRO A 215 -25.67 13.82 -20.47
N THR A 216 -25.03 14.54 -19.55
CA THR A 216 -23.71 15.16 -19.80
C THR A 216 -22.58 14.14 -19.63
N ASP A 217 -21.40 14.44 -20.17
CA ASP A 217 -20.20 13.64 -19.93
C ASP A 217 -19.75 13.64 -18.46
N VAL A 218 -20.02 14.72 -17.73
CA VAL A 218 -19.79 14.81 -16.27
C VAL A 218 -20.66 13.83 -15.51
N GLU A 219 -21.95 13.76 -15.85
CA GLU A 219 -22.92 12.88 -15.20
C GLU A 219 -22.59 11.40 -15.44
N LEU A 220 -22.21 11.05 -16.66
CA LEU A 220 -21.84 9.67 -17.01
C LEU A 220 -20.52 9.26 -16.38
N MET A 221 -19.50 10.13 -16.37
CA MET A 221 -18.23 9.85 -15.70
C MET A 221 -18.42 9.69 -14.19
N MET A 222 -19.18 10.60 -13.57
CA MET A 222 -19.52 10.51 -12.14
C MET A 222 -20.25 9.20 -11.81
N PHE A 223 -21.25 8.83 -12.62
CA PHE A 223 -21.96 7.56 -12.44
C PHE A 223 -21.03 6.35 -12.60
N ALA A 224 -20.17 6.35 -13.62
CA ALA A 224 -19.23 5.26 -13.88
C ALA A 224 -18.24 5.06 -12.73
N GLN A 225 -17.72 6.13 -12.14
CA GLN A 225 -16.82 6.03 -10.98
C GLN A 225 -17.54 5.55 -9.73
N ALA A 226 -18.67 6.18 -9.39
CA ALA A 226 -19.47 5.84 -8.21
C ALA A 226 -20.08 4.43 -8.27
N ASN A 227 -20.20 3.85 -9.46
CA ASN A 227 -20.68 2.49 -9.69
C ASN A 227 -19.60 1.55 -10.23
N SER A 228 -18.31 1.90 -10.14
CA SER A 228 -17.21 0.99 -10.47
C SER A 228 -17.13 -0.19 -9.50
N GLU A 229 -16.41 -1.26 -9.86
CA GLU A 229 -16.19 -2.38 -8.93
C GLU A 229 -15.41 -1.91 -7.69
N HIS A 230 -14.42 -1.05 -7.89
CA HIS A 230 -13.60 -0.46 -6.82
C HIS A 230 -14.42 0.29 -5.77
N CYS A 231 -15.50 1.01 -6.17
CA CYS A 231 -16.31 1.80 -5.24
C CYS A 231 -17.52 1.04 -4.68
N ARG A 232 -18.13 0.11 -5.44
CA ARG A 232 -19.35 -0.60 -5.02
C ARG A 232 -19.13 -2.00 -4.47
N HIS A 233 -17.93 -2.56 -4.64
CA HIS A 233 -17.61 -3.91 -4.18
C HIS A 233 -18.67 -4.93 -4.65
N LYS A 234 -19.03 -4.90 -5.94
CA LYS A 234 -20.18 -5.65 -6.47
C LYS A 234 -19.95 -7.15 -6.31
N ILE A 235 -18.72 -7.64 -6.51
CA ILE A 235 -18.37 -9.05 -6.31
C ILE A 235 -18.52 -9.44 -4.84
N PHE A 236 -18.07 -8.60 -3.90
CA PHE A 236 -18.22 -8.87 -2.47
C PHE A 236 -19.68 -8.88 -2.00
N ASN A 237 -20.56 -8.18 -2.71
CA ASN A 237 -22.00 -8.14 -2.49
C ASN A 237 -22.81 -9.08 -3.39
N ALA A 238 -22.16 -9.83 -4.27
CA ALA A 238 -22.79 -10.70 -5.25
C ALA A 238 -23.44 -11.93 -4.61
N ARG A 239 -24.36 -12.54 -5.37
CA ARG A 239 -24.81 -13.92 -5.13
C ARG A 239 -23.88 -14.87 -5.85
N PHE A 240 -23.60 -16.02 -5.25
CA PHE A 240 -22.77 -17.07 -5.85
C PHE A 240 -23.58 -18.35 -6.07
N THR A 241 -23.38 -18.97 -7.24
CA THR A 241 -23.66 -20.38 -7.49
C THR A 241 -22.31 -21.04 -7.77
N ILE A 242 -21.96 -22.07 -7.00
CA ILE A 242 -20.70 -22.80 -7.15
C ILE A 242 -21.03 -24.26 -7.41
N ASP A 243 -20.56 -24.80 -8.53
CA ASP A 243 -20.82 -26.19 -8.95
C ASP A 243 -22.32 -26.53 -8.96
N GLY A 244 -23.15 -25.57 -9.40
CA GLY A 244 -24.61 -25.68 -9.45
C GLY A 244 -25.32 -25.49 -8.10
N VAL A 245 -24.60 -25.24 -7.01
CA VAL A 245 -25.15 -25.02 -5.67
C VAL A 245 -25.18 -23.54 -5.33
N VAL A 246 -26.38 -23.01 -5.11
CA VAL A 246 -26.59 -21.64 -4.64
C VAL A 246 -26.03 -21.48 -3.23
N GLN A 247 -25.20 -20.47 -3.05
CA GLN A 247 -24.61 -20.13 -1.76
C GLN A 247 -25.53 -19.18 -0.97
N ASP A 248 -25.53 -19.30 0.36
CA ASP A 248 -26.47 -18.59 1.24
C ASP A 248 -26.03 -17.16 1.59
N LYS A 249 -24.73 -16.86 1.50
CA LYS A 249 -24.13 -15.56 1.85
C LYS A 249 -23.28 -15.01 0.71
N SER A 250 -23.18 -13.68 0.66
CA SER A 250 -22.14 -13.01 -0.13
C SER A 250 -20.81 -13.04 0.62
N LEU A 251 -19.71 -12.72 -0.05
CA LEU A 251 -18.39 -12.62 0.58
C LEU A 251 -18.43 -11.63 1.76
N PHE A 252 -18.97 -10.43 1.56
CA PHE A 252 -19.10 -9.44 2.63
C PHE A 252 -20.05 -9.89 3.75
N GLY A 253 -21.08 -10.67 3.43
CA GLY A 253 -21.96 -11.29 4.42
C GLY A 253 -21.21 -12.25 5.34
N MET A 254 -20.23 -12.99 4.82
CA MET A 254 -19.34 -13.85 5.61
C MET A 254 -18.36 -13.03 6.46
N ILE A 255 -17.81 -11.92 5.94
CA ILE A 255 -16.94 -11.04 6.74
C ILE A 255 -17.71 -10.40 7.91
N ARG A 256 -18.91 -9.88 7.66
CA ARG A 256 -19.78 -9.31 8.71
C ARG A 256 -20.15 -10.33 9.79
N HIS A 257 -20.17 -11.62 9.46
CA HIS A 257 -20.44 -12.68 10.44
C HIS A 257 -19.38 -12.73 11.55
N THR A 258 -18.12 -12.45 11.23
CA THR A 258 -17.04 -12.40 12.24
C THR A 258 -17.31 -11.35 13.31
N HIS A 259 -17.76 -10.15 12.91
CA HIS A 259 -18.10 -9.10 13.87
C HIS A 259 -19.42 -9.40 14.62
N GLN A 260 -20.40 -10.03 13.98
CA GLN A 260 -21.63 -10.46 14.65
C GLN A 260 -21.37 -11.49 15.76
N THR A 261 -20.38 -12.36 15.56
CA THR A 261 -20.03 -13.44 16.50
C THR A 261 -19.00 -13.00 17.55
N ALA A 262 -18.14 -12.03 17.23
CA ALA A 262 -17.12 -11.48 18.13
C ALA A 262 -17.13 -9.93 18.17
N PRO A 263 -18.21 -9.28 18.66
CA PRO A 263 -18.36 -7.82 18.63
C PRO A 263 -17.56 -7.08 19.71
N GLN A 264 -17.04 -7.78 20.73
CA GLN A 264 -16.35 -7.19 21.87
C GLN A 264 -15.19 -6.28 21.45
N HIS A 265 -14.94 -5.20 22.19
CA HIS A 265 -13.86 -4.22 21.95
C HIS A 265 -13.90 -3.47 20.59
N THR A 266 -14.92 -3.68 19.76
CA THR A 266 -15.14 -2.86 18.56
C THR A 266 -16.11 -1.72 18.88
N ILE A 267 -15.76 -0.50 18.49
CA ILE A 267 -16.58 0.71 18.66
C ILE A 267 -17.33 1.04 17.36
N VAL A 268 -16.65 0.98 16.21
CA VAL A 268 -17.21 1.25 14.88
C VAL A 268 -16.71 0.19 13.89
N ALA A 269 -17.61 -0.37 13.09
CA ALA A 269 -17.31 -1.25 11.97
C ALA A 269 -18.26 -0.96 10.79
N TYR A 270 -17.76 -1.05 9.56
CA TYR A 270 -18.52 -0.98 8.30
C TYR A 270 -19.45 0.24 8.11
N SER A 271 -19.19 1.35 8.80
CA SER A 271 -20.02 2.56 8.79
C SER A 271 -19.19 3.85 8.70
N ASP A 272 -17.89 3.71 8.43
CA ASP A 272 -16.94 4.80 8.23
C ASP A 272 -15.76 4.30 7.39
N ASN A 273 -14.85 5.20 7.02
CA ASN A 273 -13.67 4.92 6.21
C ASN A 273 -12.68 3.99 6.91
N ALA A 274 -12.66 3.98 8.24
CA ALA A 274 -11.87 3.08 9.08
C ALA A 274 -12.75 2.41 10.14
N SER A 275 -12.25 1.32 10.71
CA SER A 275 -12.86 0.74 11.92
C SER A 275 -12.21 1.28 13.17
N ILE A 276 -12.94 1.27 14.29
CA ILE A 276 -12.47 1.76 15.58
C ILE A 276 -12.57 0.65 16.62
N MET A 277 -11.48 0.38 17.32
CA MET A 277 -11.43 -0.49 18.50
C MET A 277 -11.25 0.32 19.79
N GLU A 278 -11.67 -0.27 20.90
CA GLU A 278 -11.52 0.30 22.23
C GLU A 278 -10.05 0.58 22.56
N GLY A 279 -9.77 1.84 22.94
CA GLY A 279 -8.45 2.31 23.35
C GLY A 279 -8.32 2.50 24.87
N HIS A 280 -7.65 3.58 25.27
CA HIS A 280 -7.19 3.79 26.65
C HIS A 280 -7.60 5.16 27.18
N GLU A 281 -7.72 5.25 28.51
CA GLU A 281 -7.56 6.53 29.21
C GLU A 281 -6.08 6.93 29.15
N LEU A 282 -5.82 8.18 28.79
CA LEU A 282 -4.47 8.68 28.54
C LEU A 282 -4.32 10.17 28.90
N GLU A 283 -3.07 10.63 28.95
CA GLU A 283 -2.72 12.04 29.07
C GLU A 283 -2.38 12.60 27.68
N ARG A 284 -3.34 13.27 27.05
CA ARG A 284 -3.09 13.92 25.76
C ARG A 284 -2.42 15.27 25.95
N PHE A 285 -1.52 15.60 25.05
CA PHE A 285 -0.76 16.85 25.05
C PHE A 285 -1.24 17.74 23.91
N VAL A 286 -2.02 18.78 24.24
CA VAL A 286 -2.67 19.66 23.25
C VAL A 286 -2.31 21.12 23.52
N ALA A 287 -2.15 21.91 22.46
CA ALA A 287 -1.90 23.35 22.59
C ALA A 287 -3.20 24.09 22.92
N ARG A 288 -3.26 24.74 24.08
CA ARG A 288 -4.41 25.54 24.52
C ARG A 288 -4.04 27.02 24.55
N ALA A 289 -4.87 27.85 23.95
CA ALA A 289 -4.79 29.31 24.11
C ALA A 289 -5.46 29.71 25.43
N GLY A 290 -4.74 30.41 26.30
CA GLY A 290 -5.34 31.11 27.43
C GLY A 290 -6.03 32.41 26.95
N ALA A 291 -6.93 32.97 27.77
CA ALA A 291 -7.69 34.17 27.39
C ALA A 291 -6.80 35.37 26.94
N ASP A 292 -5.58 35.48 27.47
CA ASP A 292 -4.61 36.55 27.16
C ASP A 292 -3.16 36.03 26.98
N ALA A 293 -2.96 34.72 26.79
CA ALA A 293 -1.63 34.11 26.71
C ALA A 293 -1.40 33.38 25.38
N SER A 294 -0.15 33.37 24.90
CA SER A 294 0.25 32.55 23.76
C SER A 294 -0.11 31.08 24.02
N PRO A 295 -0.55 30.32 22.98
CA PRO A 295 -0.87 28.92 23.15
C PRO A 295 0.29 28.15 23.75
N ALA A 296 0.01 27.34 24.76
CA ALA A 296 0.98 26.45 25.39
C ALA A 296 0.44 25.03 25.38
N TYR A 297 1.33 24.04 25.25
CA TYR A 297 0.93 22.66 25.39
C TYR A 297 0.58 22.35 26.84
N THR A 298 -0.56 21.70 27.04
CA THR A 298 -1.06 21.27 28.34
C THR A 298 -1.40 19.80 28.29
N ALA A 299 -1.06 19.10 29.36
CA ALA A 299 -1.52 17.75 29.64
C ALA A 299 -3.00 17.78 30.06
N GLU A 300 -3.82 16.93 29.46
CA GLU A 300 -5.20 16.73 29.86
C GLU A 300 -5.61 15.25 29.77
N ALA A 301 -6.36 14.79 30.76
CA ALA A 301 -6.90 13.44 30.74
C ALA A 301 -7.97 13.31 29.66
N ALA A 302 -7.89 12.26 28.84
CA ALA A 302 -8.86 11.96 27.80
C ALA A 302 -8.95 10.45 27.59
N THR A 303 -10.04 10.00 26.97
CA THR A 303 -10.14 8.63 26.46
C THR A 303 -10.02 8.69 24.95
N HIS A 304 -8.98 8.06 24.39
CA HIS A 304 -8.85 7.90 22.95
C HIS A 304 -9.03 6.43 22.58
N HIS A 305 -9.78 6.20 21.51
CA HIS A 305 -9.91 4.92 20.84
C HIS A 305 -8.93 4.82 19.67
N ILE A 306 -8.77 3.62 19.12
CA ILE A 306 -7.79 3.34 18.07
C ILE A 306 -8.53 3.03 16.79
N LEU A 307 -8.26 3.81 15.74
CA LEU A 307 -8.75 3.51 14.39
C LEU A 307 -7.72 2.66 13.65
N MET A 308 -8.19 1.87 12.68
CA MET A 308 -7.34 1.05 11.82
C MET A 308 -7.91 0.99 10.40
N LYS A 309 -7.02 1.14 9.41
CA LYS A 309 -7.33 1.03 7.98
C LYS A 309 -6.14 0.42 7.25
N VAL A 310 -6.44 -0.30 6.17
CA VAL A 310 -5.46 -0.83 5.24
C VAL A 310 -6.09 -0.78 3.84
N GLU A 311 -5.29 -0.40 2.87
CA GLU A 311 -5.64 -0.01 1.52
C GLU A 311 -4.62 -0.57 0.51
N THR A 312 -5.00 -0.67 -0.76
CA THR A 312 -4.07 -1.13 -1.82
C THR A 312 -4.04 -0.19 -3.01
N HIS A 313 -2.89 -0.12 -3.70
CA HIS A 313 -2.68 0.77 -4.84
C HIS A 313 -2.00 0.07 -6.03
N ASN A 314 -2.52 -1.11 -6.35
CA ASN A 314 -1.89 -2.11 -7.23
C ASN A 314 -1.68 -1.64 -8.68
N HIS A 315 -2.74 -1.18 -9.35
CA HIS A 315 -2.68 -0.83 -10.78
C HIS A 315 -1.78 0.40 -11.05
N PRO A 316 -1.93 1.53 -10.34
CA PRO A 316 -1.05 2.69 -10.55
C PRO A 316 0.41 2.38 -10.23
N THR A 317 0.69 1.52 -9.24
CA THR A 317 2.05 1.07 -8.94
C THR A 317 2.65 0.22 -10.07
N ALA A 318 1.84 -0.53 -10.82
CA ALA A 318 2.31 -1.25 -12.00
C ALA A 318 2.76 -0.30 -13.13
N ILE A 319 2.15 0.90 -13.22
CA ILE A 319 2.41 1.88 -14.27
C ILE A 319 3.56 2.82 -13.88
N SER A 320 3.43 3.50 -12.73
CA SER A 320 4.43 4.43 -12.20
C SER A 320 4.62 4.17 -10.70
N PRO A 321 5.62 3.36 -10.31
CA PRO A 321 5.69 2.82 -8.95
C PRO A 321 5.85 3.87 -7.85
N PHE A 322 6.69 4.89 -8.06
CA PHE A 322 6.93 5.94 -7.05
C PHE A 322 5.62 6.69 -6.70
N PRO A 323 4.92 7.35 -7.64
CA PRO A 323 3.68 8.02 -7.30
C PRO A 323 2.57 7.06 -6.91
N GLY A 324 2.50 5.85 -7.50
CA GLY A 324 1.50 4.84 -7.12
C GLY A 324 1.60 4.45 -5.64
N ALA A 325 2.81 4.17 -5.16
CA ALA A 325 3.04 3.84 -3.75
C ALA A 325 2.89 5.05 -2.82
N SER A 326 3.35 6.23 -3.26
CA SER A 326 3.21 7.49 -2.52
C SER A 326 1.74 7.83 -2.27
N THR A 327 0.89 7.69 -3.28
CA THR A 327 -0.54 7.98 -3.20
C THR A 327 -1.34 6.87 -2.53
N GLY A 328 -0.87 5.62 -2.57
CA GLY A 328 -1.35 4.53 -1.71
C GLY A 328 -1.24 4.86 -0.23
N ALA A 329 -0.07 5.36 0.21
CA ALA A 329 0.11 5.81 1.59
C ALA A 329 -0.75 7.05 1.91
N GLY A 330 -0.79 8.04 1.02
CA GLY A 330 -1.58 9.25 1.22
C GLY A 330 -3.08 9.00 1.32
N GLY A 331 -3.66 8.24 0.38
CA GLY A 331 -5.09 7.90 0.41
C GLY A 331 -5.49 7.24 1.73
N GLU A 332 -4.69 6.30 2.21
CA GLU A 332 -4.93 5.61 3.48
C GLU A 332 -4.79 6.55 4.69
N ILE A 333 -3.81 7.45 4.70
CA ILE A 333 -3.67 8.48 5.74
C ILE A 333 -4.90 9.41 5.78
N ARG A 334 -5.49 9.74 4.61
CA ARG A 334 -6.73 10.54 4.57
C ARG A 334 -7.92 9.83 5.18
N ASP A 335 -8.07 8.53 4.93
CA ASP A 335 -9.10 7.72 5.59
C ASP A 335 -8.95 7.75 7.11
N GLU A 336 -7.73 7.62 7.61
CA GLU A 336 -7.43 7.74 9.03
C GLU A 336 -7.79 9.13 9.57
N GLY A 337 -7.44 10.23 8.87
CA GLY A 337 -7.76 11.60 9.29
C GLY A 337 -9.25 11.94 9.23
N ALA A 338 -9.98 11.32 8.30
CA ALA A 338 -11.41 11.54 8.05
C ALA A 338 -12.35 10.63 8.86
N THR A 339 -11.82 9.79 9.75
CA THR A 339 -12.64 8.91 10.58
C THR A 339 -13.41 9.72 11.63
N GLY A 340 -14.69 9.40 11.82
CA GLY A 340 -15.59 10.12 12.72
C GLY A 340 -15.71 11.60 12.36
N ARG A 341 -15.40 12.47 13.32
CA ARG A 341 -15.41 13.94 13.14
C ARG A 341 -14.00 14.54 13.12
N GLY A 342 -13.03 13.75 12.68
CA GLY A 342 -11.62 14.12 12.63
C GLY A 342 -10.81 13.36 13.68
N SER A 343 -9.72 12.75 13.22
CA SER A 343 -8.82 11.93 14.01
C SER A 343 -7.36 12.18 13.62
N LYS A 344 -6.44 11.46 14.26
CA LYS A 344 -5.00 11.66 14.09
C LYS A 344 -4.30 10.35 13.71
N PRO A 345 -3.73 10.27 12.49
CA PRO A 345 -2.86 9.16 12.11
C PRO A 345 -1.64 9.07 13.00
N LYS A 346 -1.20 7.84 13.34
CA LYS A 346 -0.15 7.63 14.34
C LYS A 346 1.00 6.75 13.87
N ALA A 347 0.75 5.60 13.24
CA ALA A 347 1.80 4.73 12.75
C ALA A 347 1.32 3.91 11.55
N GLY A 348 2.21 3.73 10.57
CA GLY A 348 1.91 3.04 9.32
C GLY A 348 2.55 1.65 9.20
N LEU A 349 2.06 0.90 8.22
CA LEU A 349 2.60 -0.31 7.66
C LEU A 349 2.64 -0.24 6.13
N THR A 350 3.58 -0.92 5.49
CA THR A 350 3.68 -0.97 4.02
C THR A 350 4.15 -2.34 3.55
N GLY A 351 3.49 -2.91 2.54
CA GLY A 351 3.85 -4.22 2.00
C GLY A 351 3.89 -4.27 0.47
N PHE A 352 4.69 -5.20 -0.06
CA PHE A 352 4.82 -5.40 -1.51
C PHE A 352 4.80 -6.89 -1.88
N THR A 353 4.10 -7.21 -2.97
CA THR A 353 4.23 -8.50 -3.65
C THR A 353 4.50 -8.27 -5.13
N VAL A 354 5.59 -8.83 -5.65
CA VAL A 354 6.03 -8.65 -7.03
C VAL A 354 6.47 -9.98 -7.66
N SER A 355 6.49 -10.01 -8.99
CA SER A 355 7.12 -11.10 -9.76
C SER A 355 8.64 -11.17 -9.52
N ARG A 356 9.34 -12.11 -10.15
CA ARG A 356 10.79 -12.28 -9.96
C ARG A 356 11.57 -10.99 -10.22
N LEU A 357 12.42 -10.59 -9.27
CA LEU A 357 13.23 -9.38 -9.38
C LEU A 357 14.33 -9.51 -10.44
N TRP A 358 14.86 -10.72 -10.61
CA TRP A 358 15.89 -11.04 -11.59
C TRP A 358 15.71 -12.46 -12.15
N GLY A 359 16.05 -12.64 -13.42
CA GLY A 359 15.95 -13.93 -14.11
C GLY A 359 14.52 -14.42 -14.35
N GLY A 360 13.52 -13.57 -14.12
CA GLY A 360 12.11 -13.85 -14.37
C GLY A 360 11.71 -13.65 -15.83
N LEU A 361 10.42 -13.87 -16.13
CA LEU A 361 9.86 -13.59 -17.45
C LEU A 361 10.02 -12.11 -17.81
N SER A 362 9.86 -11.21 -16.83
CA SER A 362 9.91 -9.75 -17.02
C SER A 362 11.25 -9.20 -17.55
N ASP A 363 12.34 -9.94 -17.38
CA ASP A 363 13.69 -9.59 -17.88
C ASP A 363 13.91 -10.00 -19.34
N GLN A 364 13.04 -10.85 -19.89
CA GLN A 364 13.14 -11.35 -21.26
C GLN A 364 12.51 -10.35 -22.25
N PRO A 365 13.03 -10.24 -23.49
CA PRO A 365 12.37 -9.48 -24.54
C PRO A 365 10.92 -9.95 -24.76
N GLY A 366 9.95 -9.04 -24.67
CA GLY A 366 8.52 -9.38 -24.76
C GLY A 366 7.99 -10.20 -23.59
N GLY A 367 8.69 -10.17 -22.45
CA GLY A 367 8.33 -10.88 -21.23
C GLY A 367 7.32 -10.16 -20.33
N LYS A 368 7.03 -8.89 -20.60
CA LYS A 368 5.99 -8.10 -19.94
C LYS A 368 5.44 -7.05 -20.93
N PRO A 369 4.27 -6.44 -20.66
CA PRO A 369 3.86 -5.24 -21.37
C PRO A 369 4.94 -4.14 -21.28
N GLU A 370 5.21 -3.46 -22.39
CA GLU A 370 6.25 -2.41 -22.42
C GLU A 370 5.91 -1.21 -21.54
N HIS A 371 4.62 -0.92 -21.33
CA HIS A 371 4.12 0.23 -20.58
C HIS A 371 4.10 0.05 -19.05
N ILE A 372 4.26 -1.16 -18.52
CA ILE A 372 4.34 -1.40 -17.07
C ILE A 372 5.80 -1.42 -16.58
N ALA A 373 6.02 -1.10 -15.31
CA ALA A 373 7.31 -1.25 -14.64
C ALA A 373 7.68 -2.74 -14.45
N SER A 374 8.98 -3.06 -14.43
CA SER A 374 9.45 -4.39 -14.01
C SER A 374 9.34 -4.55 -12.49
N PRO A 375 9.32 -5.79 -11.97
CA PRO A 375 9.38 -6.04 -10.52
C PRO A 375 10.53 -5.34 -9.81
N LEU A 376 11.72 -5.31 -10.41
CA LEU A 376 12.87 -4.58 -9.87
C LEU A 376 12.66 -3.07 -9.85
N GLN A 377 12.05 -2.50 -10.90
CA GLN A 377 11.70 -1.07 -10.91
C GLN A 377 10.68 -0.75 -9.82
N ILE A 378 9.66 -1.62 -9.63
CA ILE A 378 8.67 -1.48 -8.56
C ILE A 378 9.35 -1.48 -7.19
N MET A 379 10.24 -2.44 -6.91
CA MET A 379 10.92 -2.53 -5.61
C MET A 379 12.03 -1.50 -5.41
N THR A 380 12.41 -0.76 -6.45
CA THR A 380 13.33 0.38 -6.34
C THR A 380 12.56 1.66 -6.06
N GLU A 381 11.56 1.95 -6.87
CA GLU A 381 10.87 3.25 -6.87
C GLU A 381 9.64 3.29 -5.96
N GLY A 382 8.89 2.20 -5.85
CA GLY A 382 7.68 2.09 -5.03
C GLY A 382 7.95 2.30 -3.53
N PRO A 383 8.87 1.55 -2.91
CA PRO A 383 9.22 1.77 -1.50
C PRO A 383 9.68 3.21 -1.21
N LEU A 384 10.42 3.84 -2.13
CA LEU A 384 10.84 5.23 -1.99
C LEU A 384 9.65 6.19 -2.04
N GLY A 385 8.66 5.96 -2.90
CA GLY A 385 7.43 6.74 -2.96
C GLY A 385 6.60 6.64 -1.67
N GLY A 386 6.37 5.41 -1.17
CA GLY A 386 5.65 5.20 0.08
C GLY A 386 6.38 5.79 1.30
N ALA A 387 7.71 5.64 1.36
CA ALA A 387 8.53 6.23 2.41
C ALA A 387 8.55 7.76 2.33
N ALA A 388 8.67 8.35 1.13
CA ALA A 388 8.64 9.80 0.94
C ALA A 388 7.35 10.40 1.49
N PHE A 389 6.20 9.76 1.25
CA PHE A 389 4.92 10.24 1.78
C PHE A 389 4.87 10.17 3.30
N ASN A 390 5.14 9.01 3.90
CA ASN A 390 5.16 8.84 5.36
C ASN A 390 6.14 9.81 6.05
N ASN A 391 7.33 10.01 5.48
CA ASN A 391 8.36 10.89 6.03
C ASN A 391 7.94 12.35 6.00
N GLU A 392 7.49 12.85 4.85
CA GLU A 392 7.16 14.27 4.67
C GLU A 392 5.82 14.63 5.36
N PHE A 393 4.87 13.69 5.45
CA PHE A 393 3.68 13.84 6.28
C PHE A 393 4.00 13.80 7.79
N GLY A 394 4.96 12.97 8.19
CA GLY A 394 5.38 12.78 9.58
C GLY A 394 4.61 11.69 10.32
N ARG A 395 4.44 10.52 9.68
CA ARG A 395 3.97 9.26 10.30
C ARG A 395 5.08 8.20 10.22
N PRO A 396 5.48 7.55 11.33
CA PRO A 396 6.48 6.49 11.27
C PRO A 396 5.90 5.25 10.58
N ASN A 397 6.68 4.58 9.72
CA ASN A 397 6.31 3.30 9.11
C ASN A 397 7.03 2.14 9.81
N LEU A 398 6.30 1.44 10.68
CA LEU A 398 6.87 0.53 11.68
C LEU A 398 6.76 -0.95 11.32
N LEU A 399 6.06 -1.28 10.25
CA LEU A 399 5.74 -2.66 9.90
C LEU A 399 5.64 -2.84 8.38
N GLY A 400 5.82 -4.07 7.91
CA GLY A 400 5.65 -4.39 6.50
C GLY A 400 6.00 -5.83 6.17
N TYR A 401 5.74 -6.21 4.92
CA TYR A 401 6.20 -7.48 4.34
C TYR A 401 6.71 -7.26 2.92
N PHE A 402 7.51 -8.20 2.41
CA PHE A 402 7.90 -8.21 1.01
C PHE A 402 7.97 -9.64 0.50
N ARG A 403 7.19 -9.94 -0.54
CA ARG A 403 7.19 -11.23 -1.24
C ARG A 403 7.58 -11.09 -2.70
N GLU A 404 8.51 -11.94 -3.12
CA GLU A 404 8.78 -12.22 -4.53
C GLU A 404 8.13 -13.57 -4.91
N TYR A 405 7.30 -13.61 -5.96
CA TYR A 405 6.72 -14.86 -6.44
C TYR A 405 6.44 -14.87 -7.94
N GLU A 406 7.02 -15.84 -8.64
CA GLU A 406 6.71 -16.16 -10.04
C GLU A 406 7.05 -17.63 -10.34
N GLN A 407 6.04 -18.43 -10.70
CA GLN A 407 6.19 -19.87 -10.93
C GLN A 407 5.01 -20.43 -11.76
N ASP A 408 5.23 -21.52 -12.51
CA ASP A 408 4.12 -22.32 -13.04
C ASP A 408 3.56 -23.25 -11.95
N VAL A 409 2.24 -23.16 -11.71
CA VAL A 409 1.56 -23.98 -10.70
C VAL A 409 0.33 -24.61 -11.33
N GLY A 410 0.39 -25.93 -11.52
CA GLY A 410 -0.71 -26.70 -12.12
C GLY A 410 -1.07 -26.22 -13.53
N GLY A 411 -0.09 -25.81 -14.34
CA GLY A 411 -0.27 -25.33 -15.71
C GLY A 411 -0.75 -23.87 -15.82
N VAL A 412 -0.69 -23.11 -14.72
CA VAL A 412 -0.98 -21.68 -14.69
C VAL A 412 0.29 -20.92 -14.35
N ALA A 413 0.69 -20.00 -15.22
CA ALA A 413 1.78 -19.07 -14.94
C ALA A 413 1.34 -18.07 -13.87
N ARG A 414 1.79 -18.29 -12.63
CA ARG A 414 1.44 -17.49 -11.47
C ARG A 414 2.51 -16.46 -11.15
N GLY A 415 2.10 -15.25 -10.78
CA GLY A 415 3.02 -14.18 -10.43
C GLY A 415 2.32 -12.82 -10.26
N TYR A 416 3.13 -11.77 -10.14
CA TYR A 416 2.66 -10.43 -9.78
C TYR A 416 3.27 -9.36 -10.68
N HIS A 417 3.02 -9.46 -11.98
CA HIS A 417 3.29 -8.37 -12.94
C HIS A 417 2.46 -7.13 -12.62
N LYS A 418 1.20 -7.31 -12.24
CA LYS A 418 0.45 -6.33 -11.44
C LYS A 418 0.83 -6.59 -9.97
N PRO A 419 1.54 -5.67 -9.31
CA PRO A 419 2.03 -5.91 -7.97
C PRO A 419 0.90 -5.79 -6.94
N ILE A 420 1.14 -6.33 -5.75
CA ILE A 420 0.45 -5.84 -4.55
C ILE A 420 1.30 -4.69 -4.01
N MET A 421 0.69 -3.52 -3.87
CA MET A 421 1.22 -2.43 -3.06
C MET A 421 0.15 -2.13 -2.02
N ILE A 422 0.47 -2.40 -0.75
CA ILE A 422 -0.45 -2.22 0.37
C ILE A 422 0.11 -1.19 1.33
N ALA A 423 -0.76 -0.29 1.78
CA ALA A 423 -0.46 0.70 2.81
C ALA A 423 -1.56 0.65 3.86
N GLY A 424 -1.21 0.86 5.12
CA GLY A 424 -2.16 0.80 6.22
C GLY A 424 -1.59 1.46 7.45
N GLY A 425 -2.38 1.51 8.50
CA GLY A 425 -1.93 2.04 9.77
C GLY A 425 -2.96 1.99 10.86
N LEU A 426 -2.55 2.59 11.98
CA LEU A 426 -3.43 2.94 13.07
C LEU A 426 -3.30 4.42 13.42
N GLY A 427 -4.40 4.94 13.93
CA GLY A 427 -4.52 6.31 14.41
C GLY A 427 -5.26 6.36 15.75
N GLN A 428 -5.40 7.56 16.28
CA GLN A 428 -6.12 7.83 17.51
C GLN A 428 -7.32 8.73 17.24
N ILE A 429 -8.41 8.46 17.95
CA ILE A 429 -9.65 9.23 17.87
C ILE A 429 -10.23 9.46 19.27
N ASP A 430 -10.66 10.69 19.55
CA ASP A 430 -11.36 11.01 20.80
C ASP A 430 -12.66 10.20 20.90
N ALA A 431 -12.92 9.59 22.06
CA ALA A 431 -14.10 8.76 22.28
C ALA A 431 -15.42 9.48 21.95
N GLY A 432 -15.49 10.80 22.19
CA GLY A 432 -16.66 11.64 21.90
C GLY A 432 -16.83 12.01 20.43
N LEU A 433 -15.86 11.72 19.56
CA LEU A 433 -15.85 12.12 18.15
C LEU A 433 -15.90 10.95 17.16
N THR A 434 -16.15 9.74 17.66
CA THR A 434 -16.20 8.50 16.86
C THR A 434 -17.37 8.39 15.89
N LYS A 435 -18.39 9.26 16.00
CA LYS A 435 -19.58 9.24 15.16
C LYS A 435 -19.74 10.55 14.41
N LYS A 436 -20.07 10.44 13.12
CA LYS A 436 -20.52 11.55 12.28
C LYS A 436 -21.88 12.06 12.75
N ILE A 437 -22.18 13.33 12.50
CA ILE A 437 -23.42 13.99 12.92
C ILE A 437 -24.25 14.38 11.70
N ASP A 438 -25.54 14.04 11.73
CA ASP A 438 -26.52 14.50 10.75
C ASP A 438 -26.60 16.04 10.74
N PHE A 439 -26.70 16.63 9.56
CA PHE A 439 -26.71 18.07 9.39
C PHE A 439 -27.91 18.57 8.56
N PRO A 440 -28.43 19.78 8.84
CA PRO A 440 -29.58 20.33 8.13
C PRO A 440 -29.20 20.93 6.77
N ALA A 441 -30.20 21.27 5.96
CA ALA A 441 -30.00 22.13 4.79
C ALA A 441 -29.40 23.49 5.20
N GLY A 442 -28.63 24.09 4.28
CA GLY A 442 -27.85 25.31 4.55
C GLY A 442 -26.49 25.06 5.20
N THR A 443 -26.16 23.81 5.53
CA THR A 443 -24.80 23.41 5.94
C THR A 443 -23.82 23.65 4.80
N LEU A 444 -22.64 24.19 5.12
CA LEU A 444 -21.61 24.49 4.14
C LEU A 444 -20.82 23.23 3.79
N LEU A 445 -20.58 23.02 2.50
CA LEU A 445 -19.81 21.91 1.95
C LEU A 445 -18.45 22.45 1.49
N ILE A 446 -17.39 21.90 2.07
CA ILE A 446 -16.03 22.43 1.95
C ILE A 446 -15.10 21.39 1.33
N GLN A 447 -14.26 21.82 0.39
CA GLN A 447 -13.03 21.12 0.04
C GLN A 447 -11.88 21.68 0.89
N LEU A 448 -11.14 20.81 1.57
CA LEU A 448 -9.91 21.14 2.31
C LEU A 448 -8.72 20.46 1.64
N GLY A 449 -7.58 21.16 1.58
CA GLY A 449 -6.32 20.62 1.07
C GLY A 449 -6.02 21.05 -0.36
N GLY A 450 -5.43 20.15 -1.16
CA GLY A 450 -4.84 20.46 -2.45
C GLY A 450 -5.84 20.99 -3.51
N PRO A 451 -5.40 21.86 -4.43
CA PRO A 451 -6.17 22.22 -5.61
C PRO A 451 -6.25 21.07 -6.63
N GLY A 452 -7.31 21.06 -7.44
CA GLY A 452 -7.53 20.06 -8.48
C GLY A 452 -6.64 20.27 -9.71
N MET A 453 -6.26 19.14 -10.33
CA MET A 453 -5.46 19.00 -11.54
C MET A 453 -6.04 17.85 -12.38
N LYS A 454 -5.67 17.74 -13.65
CA LYS A 454 -6.00 16.65 -14.56
C LYS A 454 -5.15 15.41 -14.24
N ILE A 455 -5.49 14.77 -13.13
CA ILE A 455 -4.81 13.59 -12.57
C ILE A 455 -5.85 12.53 -12.28
N GLY A 456 -5.53 11.27 -12.59
CA GLY A 456 -6.36 10.13 -12.17
C GLY A 456 -7.73 10.09 -12.83
N MET A 457 -7.89 10.61 -14.04
CA MET A 457 -9.19 10.62 -14.71
C MET A 457 -9.66 9.18 -14.93
N GLY A 458 -10.67 8.78 -14.16
CA GLY A 458 -11.27 7.45 -14.26
C GLY A 458 -10.52 6.32 -13.57
N GLY A 459 -9.70 6.60 -12.56
CA GLY A 459 -8.90 5.61 -11.85
C GLY A 459 -9.70 4.44 -11.23
N GLY A 460 -10.91 4.70 -10.73
CA GLY A 460 -11.82 3.65 -10.26
C GLY A 460 -12.22 2.64 -11.36
N ALA A 461 -12.51 3.12 -12.56
CA ALA A 461 -12.78 2.28 -13.72
C ALA A 461 -11.51 1.56 -14.22
N ALA A 462 -10.39 2.27 -14.36
CA ALA A 462 -9.11 1.71 -14.82
C ALA A 462 -8.59 0.60 -13.90
N SER A 463 -8.66 0.79 -12.58
CA SER A 463 -8.26 -0.20 -11.57
C SER A 463 -9.13 -1.47 -11.58
N SER A 464 -10.38 -1.37 -12.06
CA SER A 464 -11.32 -2.48 -12.22
C SER A 464 -11.01 -3.38 -13.43
N MET A 465 -10.12 -2.95 -14.34
CA MET A 465 -9.74 -3.69 -15.56
C MET A 465 -8.43 -4.48 -15.43
N ALA A 466 -8.20 -5.42 -16.36
CA ALA A 466 -6.93 -6.13 -16.48
C ALA A 466 -5.81 -5.17 -16.93
N THR A 467 -4.60 -5.33 -16.40
CA THR A 467 -3.45 -4.52 -16.82
C THR A 467 -2.84 -5.08 -18.11
N GLY A 468 -2.45 -4.19 -19.04
CA GLY A 468 -1.81 -4.58 -20.31
C GLY A 468 -2.67 -4.45 -21.57
N THR A 469 -3.99 -4.26 -21.43
CA THR A 469 -4.95 -4.19 -22.55
C THR A 469 -5.30 -2.76 -22.99
N ASN A 470 -4.82 -1.74 -22.29
CA ASN A 470 -5.21 -0.35 -22.51
C ASN A 470 -4.37 0.34 -23.59
N ALA A 471 -4.92 1.38 -24.22
CA ALA A 471 -4.17 2.30 -25.06
C ALA A 471 -3.20 3.13 -24.20
N ALA A 472 -2.01 3.47 -24.72
CA ALA A 472 -0.98 4.21 -23.98
C ALA A 472 -1.47 5.57 -23.42
N GLU A 473 -2.51 6.17 -23.99
CA GLU A 473 -3.14 7.39 -23.47
C GLU A 473 -3.84 7.18 -22.11
N LEU A 474 -4.48 6.02 -21.90
CA LEU A 474 -5.14 5.66 -20.63
C LEU A 474 -4.13 5.39 -19.49
N ASP A 475 -2.90 5.02 -19.84
CA ASP A 475 -1.85 4.80 -18.84
C ASP A 475 -1.32 6.13 -18.25
N PHE A 476 -1.42 7.25 -18.98
CA PHE A 476 -1.10 8.57 -18.43
C PHE A 476 -2.10 9.02 -17.38
N ASP A 477 -3.38 8.68 -17.55
CA ASP A 477 -4.41 8.97 -16.55
C ASP A 477 -4.21 8.13 -15.27
N SER A 478 -3.43 7.05 -15.34
CA SER A 478 -3.03 6.23 -14.18
C SER A 478 -1.80 6.76 -13.44
N VAL A 479 -1.13 7.81 -13.95
CA VAL A 479 0.02 8.44 -13.28
C VAL A 479 -0.49 9.36 -12.18
N GLN A 480 -0.20 8.95 -10.94
CA GLN A 480 -0.62 9.68 -9.74
C GLN A 480 0.38 10.78 -9.35
N ARG A 481 0.01 11.63 -8.38
CA ARG A 481 0.87 12.70 -7.85
C ARG A 481 0.63 12.90 -6.36
N GLY A 482 1.65 12.66 -5.54
CA GLY A 482 1.61 12.96 -4.10
C GLY A 482 2.30 14.28 -3.75
N ASN A 483 1.72 15.06 -2.85
CA ASN A 483 2.33 16.21 -2.17
C ASN A 483 2.09 16.15 -0.65
N PRO A 484 2.88 15.34 0.10
CA PRO A 484 2.59 15.00 1.49
C PRO A 484 2.53 16.21 2.44
N GLU A 485 3.25 17.29 2.13
CA GLU A 485 3.23 18.54 2.90
C GLU A 485 1.84 19.21 2.94
N ILE A 486 1.08 19.16 1.84
CA ILE A 486 -0.30 19.68 1.80
C ILE A 486 -1.21 18.83 2.69
N GLU A 487 -1.05 17.51 2.65
CA GLU A 487 -1.82 16.61 3.51
C GLU A 487 -1.47 16.82 4.99
N ARG A 488 -0.21 17.14 5.30
CA ARG A 488 0.18 17.54 6.66
C ARG A 488 -0.51 18.84 7.08
N ARG A 489 -0.56 19.86 6.22
CA ARG A 489 -1.29 21.11 6.49
C ARG A 489 -2.77 20.85 6.75
N ALA A 490 -3.41 19.98 5.96
CA ALA A 490 -4.79 19.56 6.17
C ALA A 490 -4.97 18.81 7.50
N GLN A 491 -4.06 17.88 7.82
CA GLN A 491 -4.09 17.16 9.09
C GLN A 491 -3.95 18.09 10.29
N GLU A 492 -3.17 19.16 10.23
CA GLU A 492 -3.10 20.14 11.32
C GLU A 492 -4.41 20.93 11.49
N VAL A 493 -5.11 21.26 10.40
CA VAL A 493 -6.47 21.83 10.49
C VAL A 493 -7.43 20.85 11.17
N ILE A 494 -7.39 19.57 10.78
CA ILE A 494 -8.17 18.50 11.43
C ILE A 494 -7.82 18.41 12.92
N ASN A 495 -6.52 18.52 13.26
CA ASN A 495 -6.05 18.53 14.65
C ASN A 495 -6.62 19.68 15.47
N HIS A 496 -6.64 20.90 14.93
CA HIS A 496 -7.26 22.03 15.60
C HIS A 496 -8.76 21.83 15.83
N CYS A 497 -9.45 21.21 14.86
CA CYS A 497 -10.88 20.94 14.93
C CYS A 497 -11.23 19.94 16.02
N TRP A 498 -10.62 18.74 16.02
CA TRP A 498 -10.95 17.72 17.02
C TRP A 498 -10.47 18.12 18.42
N ALA A 499 -9.40 18.90 18.54
CA ALA A 499 -8.94 19.43 19.83
C ALA A 499 -9.96 20.35 20.52
N GLN A 500 -10.96 20.89 19.80
CA GLN A 500 -12.05 21.67 20.40
C GLN A 500 -13.07 20.82 21.17
N GLY A 501 -12.98 19.48 21.10
CA GLY A 501 -13.91 18.56 21.77
C GLY A 501 -15.35 18.79 21.30
N GLU A 502 -16.25 19.10 22.24
CA GLU A 502 -17.66 19.37 21.93
C GLU A 502 -17.86 20.55 20.96
N LYS A 503 -16.92 21.50 20.92
CA LYS A 503 -16.96 22.67 20.02
C LYS A 503 -16.31 22.40 18.65
N ASN A 504 -16.03 21.14 18.32
CA ASN A 504 -15.48 20.76 17.02
C ASN A 504 -16.40 21.26 15.88
N PRO A 505 -15.90 22.08 14.93
CA PRO A 505 -16.73 22.64 13.85
C PRO A 505 -17.12 21.60 12.80
N ILE A 506 -16.40 20.48 12.70
CA ILE A 506 -16.65 19.41 11.73
C ILE A 506 -17.90 18.64 12.14
N LEU A 507 -18.91 18.59 11.28
CA LEU A 507 -20.10 17.74 11.45
C LEU A 507 -19.90 16.38 10.79
N PHE A 508 -19.29 16.41 9.60
CA PHE A 508 -18.96 15.25 8.79
C PHE A 508 -17.65 15.54 8.04
N ILE A 509 -16.79 14.55 7.91
CA ILE A 509 -15.59 14.59 7.07
C ILE A 509 -15.47 13.27 6.30
N HIS A 510 -14.93 13.34 5.09
CA HIS A 510 -14.63 12.19 4.24
C HIS A 510 -13.35 12.46 3.44
N ASP A 511 -12.61 11.41 3.12
CA ASP A 511 -11.48 11.51 2.20
C ASP A 511 -11.96 11.82 0.76
N VAL A 512 -11.04 12.27 -0.08
CA VAL A 512 -11.23 12.29 -1.53
C VAL A 512 -10.24 11.32 -2.16
N GLY A 513 -10.77 10.28 -2.80
CA GLY A 513 -10.03 9.23 -3.50
C GLY A 513 -10.58 8.97 -4.90
N ALA A 514 -10.93 7.71 -5.18
CA ALA A 514 -11.45 7.30 -6.49
C ALA A 514 -12.73 8.07 -6.88
N GLY A 515 -12.78 8.56 -8.12
CA GLY A 515 -13.86 9.41 -8.61
C GLY A 515 -13.85 10.86 -8.10
N GLY A 516 -12.90 11.24 -7.23
CA GLY A 516 -12.73 12.62 -6.80
C GLY A 516 -13.92 13.21 -6.05
N LEU A 517 -14.18 14.50 -6.28
CA LEU A 517 -15.32 15.21 -5.67
C LEU A 517 -16.66 14.63 -6.10
N SER A 518 -16.70 14.04 -7.30
CA SER A 518 -17.89 13.41 -7.87
C SER A 518 -18.36 12.17 -7.10
N ASN A 519 -17.48 11.53 -6.32
CA ASN A 519 -17.87 10.46 -5.41
C ASN A 519 -18.04 10.98 -3.97
N ALA A 520 -17.03 11.70 -3.46
CA ALA A 520 -16.94 12.06 -2.05
C ALA A 520 -18.09 12.97 -1.56
N PHE A 521 -18.47 13.99 -2.35
CA PHE A 521 -19.57 14.88 -1.95
C PHE A 521 -20.94 14.20 -2.00
N PRO A 522 -21.30 13.47 -3.08
CA PRO A 522 -22.55 12.71 -3.10
C PRO A 522 -22.67 11.70 -1.97
N GLU A 523 -21.60 10.97 -1.62
CA GLU A 523 -21.60 10.07 -0.47
C GLU A 523 -21.87 10.83 0.84
N LEU A 524 -21.11 11.91 1.09
CA LEU A 524 -21.25 12.74 2.28
C LEU A 524 -22.68 13.27 2.49
N VAL A 525 -23.33 13.79 1.44
CA VAL A 525 -24.69 14.36 1.58
C VAL A 525 -25.77 13.28 1.56
N ASN A 526 -25.53 12.16 0.87
CA ASN A 526 -26.44 11.03 0.88
C ASN A 526 -26.55 10.39 2.27
N ASP A 527 -25.43 10.24 2.96
CA ASP A 527 -25.38 9.66 4.32
C ASP A 527 -26.17 10.51 5.33
N ALA A 528 -26.20 11.84 5.13
CA ALA A 528 -27.04 12.75 5.91
C ALA A 528 -28.50 12.84 5.41
N GLY A 529 -28.87 12.08 4.38
CA GLY A 529 -30.21 12.11 3.79
C GLY A 529 -30.56 13.42 3.06
N LYS A 530 -29.55 14.13 2.54
CA LYS A 530 -29.68 15.44 1.88
C LYS A 530 -29.37 15.36 0.38
N GLY A 531 -29.69 16.46 -0.33
CA GLY A 531 -29.09 16.78 -1.62
C GLY A 531 -28.08 17.92 -1.47
N ALA A 532 -27.61 18.47 -2.59
CA ALA A 532 -26.66 19.56 -2.57
C ALA A 532 -26.68 20.41 -3.84
N ARG A 533 -26.34 21.68 -3.66
CA ARG A 533 -26.01 22.60 -4.74
C ARG A 533 -24.56 23.04 -4.62
N PHE A 534 -23.78 22.76 -5.66
CA PHE A 534 -22.39 23.13 -5.81
C PHE A 534 -22.20 24.21 -6.88
N ASP A 535 -21.14 25.00 -6.74
CA ASP A 535 -20.62 25.90 -7.77
C ASP A 535 -19.32 25.32 -8.32
N LEU A 536 -19.31 24.96 -9.60
CA LEU A 536 -18.15 24.40 -10.30
C LEU A 536 -16.96 25.35 -10.21
N ARG A 537 -17.20 26.66 -10.27
CA ARG A 537 -16.15 27.70 -10.31
C ARG A 537 -15.58 28.03 -8.93
N ALA A 538 -16.20 27.52 -7.87
CA ALA A 538 -15.68 27.60 -6.51
C ALA A 538 -14.62 26.53 -6.22
N VAL A 539 -14.51 25.48 -7.05
CA VAL A 539 -13.51 24.41 -6.87
C VAL A 539 -12.10 24.96 -7.12
N PRO A 540 -11.16 24.86 -6.17
CA PRO A 540 -9.78 25.29 -6.37
C PRO A 540 -9.07 24.43 -7.41
N LEU A 541 -8.38 25.06 -8.36
CA LEU A 541 -7.63 24.42 -9.44
C LEU A 541 -6.20 24.95 -9.50
N GLU A 542 -5.23 24.08 -9.78
CA GLU A 542 -3.81 24.45 -9.90
C GLU A 542 -3.43 24.78 -11.36
N GLU A 543 -4.22 24.32 -12.32
CA GLU A 543 -3.97 24.52 -13.75
C GLU A 543 -5.22 25.01 -14.49
N SER A 544 -4.99 25.72 -15.60
CA SER A 544 -6.05 26.21 -16.50
C SER A 544 -6.48 25.13 -17.48
N GLY A 545 -7.70 25.26 -18.02
CA GLY A 545 -8.11 24.46 -19.18
C GLY A 545 -8.74 23.11 -18.86
N LEU A 546 -9.17 22.89 -17.62
CA LEU A 546 -9.96 21.70 -17.28
C LEU A 546 -11.41 21.84 -17.77
N ALA A 547 -11.89 20.83 -18.48
CA ALA A 547 -13.30 20.65 -18.78
C ALA A 547 -14.11 20.42 -17.49
N PRO A 548 -15.43 20.66 -17.48
CA PRO A 548 -16.27 20.42 -16.30
C PRO A 548 -16.14 19.01 -15.69
N LYS A 549 -16.02 17.95 -16.53
CA LYS A 549 -15.77 16.58 -16.04
C LYS A 549 -14.41 16.44 -15.36
N GLU A 550 -13.40 17.15 -15.84
CA GLU A 550 -12.04 17.08 -15.30
C GLU A 550 -11.97 17.81 -13.96
N ILE A 551 -12.67 18.94 -13.81
CA ILE A 551 -12.79 19.66 -12.53
C ILE A 551 -13.46 18.78 -11.46
N TRP A 552 -14.55 18.10 -11.82
CA TRP A 552 -15.38 17.38 -10.85
C TRP A 552 -14.89 15.96 -10.54
N CYS A 553 -14.37 15.25 -11.54
CA CYS A 553 -14.06 13.82 -11.44
C CYS A 553 -12.57 13.49 -11.34
N ASN A 554 -11.66 14.48 -11.32
CA ASN A 554 -10.23 14.19 -11.13
C ASN A 554 -9.96 13.60 -9.74
N GLU A 555 -8.96 12.73 -9.67
CA GLU A 555 -8.49 12.09 -8.44
C GLU A 555 -7.22 12.79 -7.93
N SER A 556 -7.18 14.12 -8.01
CA SER A 556 -6.11 14.89 -7.35
C SER A 556 -6.07 14.58 -5.86
N GLN A 557 -4.86 14.49 -5.33
CA GLN A 557 -4.57 13.99 -3.99
C GLN A 557 -4.65 15.08 -2.92
N GLU A 558 -4.44 14.68 -1.67
CA GLU A 558 -4.40 15.57 -0.50
C GLU A 558 -5.66 16.41 -0.30
N ARG A 559 -6.84 15.85 -0.62
CA ARG A 559 -8.14 16.51 -0.50
C ARG A 559 -9.07 15.78 0.47
N TYR A 560 -9.84 16.57 1.20
CA TYR A 560 -10.92 16.12 2.08
C TYR A 560 -12.18 16.90 1.78
N VAL A 561 -13.35 16.29 1.97
CA VAL A 561 -14.63 16.99 1.97
C VAL A 561 -15.19 17.08 3.39
N LEU A 562 -15.74 18.24 3.74
CA LEU A 562 -16.29 18.51 5.08
C LEU A 562 -17.65 19.17 5.01
N ALA A 563 -18.48 18.87 6.02
CA ALA A 563 -19.68 19.61 6.34
C ALA A 563 -19.47 20.41 7.62
N ILE A 564 -19.70 21.73 7.57
CA ILE A 564 -19.67 22.60 8.75
C ILE A 564 -20.91 23.51 8.82
N ALA A 565 -21.31 23.88 10.03
CA ALA A 565 -22.34 24.90 10.22
C ALA A 565 -21.83 26.28 9.74
N PRO A 566 -22.68 27.13 9.12
CA PRO A 566 -22.27 28.46 8.66
C PRO A 566 -21.64 29.34 9.74
N ALA A 567 -22.11 29.23 10.98
CA ALA A 567 -21.57 29.98 12.12
C ALA A 567 -20.12 29.60 12.48
N SER A 568 -19.65 28.43 12.05
CA SER A 568 -18.29 27.92 12.31
C SER A 568 -17.27 28.36 11.26
N LEU A 569 -17.70 28.98 10.15
CA LEU A 569 -16.83 29.29 9.01
C LEU A 569 -15.64 30.18 9.38
N GLU A 570 -15.86 31.25 10.16
CA GLU A 570 -14.77 32.16 10.54
C GLU A 570 -13.70 31.47 11.40
N GLN A 571 -14.12 30.58 12.31
CA GLN A 571 -13.20 29.81 13.13
C GLN A 571 -12.42 28.81 12.26
N PHE A 572 -13.11 28.08 11.38
CA PHE A 572 -12.48 27.12 10.48
C PHE A 572 -11.47 27.80 9.56
N LYS A 573 -11.86 28.95 8.98
CA LYS A 573 -10.98 29.80 8.17
C LYS A 573 -9.72 30.21 8.93
N ALA A 574 -9.86 30.63 10.19
CA ALA A 574 -8.70 30.99 11.02
C ALA A 574 -7.74 29.82 11.25
N PHE A 575 -8.25 28.57 11.38
CA PHE A 575 -7.39 27.38 11.42
C PHE A 575 -6.66 27.16 10.10
N CYS A 576 -7.37 27.21 8.98
CA CYS A 576 -6.77 27.07 7.65
C CYS A 576 -5.70 28.13 7.37
N GLU A 577 -5.95 29.39 7.69
CA GLU A 577 -4.99 30.49 7.51
C GLU A 577 -3.74 30.30 8.39
N ARG A 578 -3.90 29.83 9.63
CA ARG A 578 -2.78 29.53 10.53
C ARG A 578 -1.89 28.41 9.99
N GLU A 579 -2.50 27.34 9.50
CA GLU A 579 -1.78 26.18 8.94
C GLU A 579 -1.40 26.37 7.47
N ARG A 580 -1.85 27.48 6.86
CA ARG A 580 -1.73 27.75 5.42
C ARG A 580 -2.38 26.64 4.61
N CYS A 581 -3.38 25.94 5.12
CA CYS A 581 -4.08 24.91 4.36
C CYS A 581 -5.10 25.55 3.41
N PRO A 582 -5.08 25.24 2.10
CA PRO A 582 -6.10 25.75 1.19
C PRO A 582 -7.46 25.15 1.53
N PHE A 583 -8.52 25.94 1.41
CA PHE A 583 -9.88 25.44 1.48
C PHE A 583 -10.82 26.30 0.63
N ALA A 584 -11.95 25.73 0.24
CA ALA A 584 -13.03 26.46 -0.41
C ALA A 584 -14.40 25.94 0.03
N VAL A 585 -15.34 26.86 0.24
CA VAL A 585 -16.76 26.52 0.33
C VAL A 585 -17.26 26.35 -1.10
N VAL A 586 -17.52 25.10 -1.50
CA VAL A 586 -17.87 24.75 -2.88
C VAL A 586 -19.36 24.54 -3.08
N GLY A 587 -20.13 24.40 -1.99
CA GLY A 587 -21.55 24.17 -2.07
C GLY A 587 -22.28 24.26 -0.73
N VAL A 588 -23.57 23.99 -0.79
CA VAL A 588 -24.47 23.96 0.36
C VAL A 588 -25.41 22.76 0.30
N ALA A 589 -25.68 22.15 1.46
CA ALA A 589 -26.64 21.05 1.57
C ALA A 589 -28.08 21.55 1.38
N THR A 590 -28.93 20.75 0.75
CA THR A 590 -30.34 21.05 0.47
C THR A 590 -31.26 19.97 1.01
N ASP A 591 -32.51 20.34 1.36
CA ASP A 591 -33.52 19.35 1.77
C ASP A 591 -34.05 18.54 0.59
N GLU A 592 -34.11 19.16 -0.61
CA GLU A 592 -34.41 18.44 -1.83
C GLU A 592 -33.26 17.47 -2.15
N ARG A 593 -33.60 16.19 -2.38
CA ARG A 593 -32.69 15.08 -2.73
C ARG A 593 -32.19 15.15 -4.19
N GLN A 594 -31.79 16.34 -4.61
CA GLN A 594 -31.24 16.65 -5.93
C GLN A 594 -29.75 16.98 -5.78
N LEU A 595 -28.94 16.53 -6.74
CA LEU A 595 -27.55 16.94 -6.89
C LEU A 595 -27.44 17.93 -8.04
N VAL A 596 -27.04 19.17 -7.74
CA VAL A 596 -26.85 20.21 -8.74
C VAL A 596 -25.41 20.70 -8.68
N LEU A 597 -24.67 20.56 -9.78
CA LEU A 597 -23.40 21.24 -10.00
C LEU A 597 -23.67 22.36 -10.99
N ALA A 598 -23.67 23.60 -10.52
CA ALA A 598 -23.95 24.77 -11.35
C ALA A 598 -22.66 25.36 -11.93
N ASP A 599 -22.77 25.90 -13.14
CA ASP A 599 -21.77 26.78 -13.75
C ASP A 599 -22.50 28.03 -14.24
N GLU A 600 -22.39 29.14 -13.50
CA GLU A 600 -23.23 30.32 -13.74
C GLU A 600 -23.08 30.87 -15.17
N GLY A 601 -24.21 31.07 -15.86
CA GLY A 601 -24.22 31.52 -17.25
C GLY A 601 -24.07 30.40 -18.28
N HIS A 602 -23.88 29.16 -17.84
CA HIS A 602 -23.78 27.96 -18.67
C HIS A 602 -24.85 26.91 -18.26
N GLU A 603 -25.01 25.88 -19.08
CA GLU A 603 -25.81 24.71 -18.71
C GLU A 603 -25.14 24.00 -17.52
N SER A 604 -25.94 23.53 -16.55
CA SER A 604 -25.41 22.88 -15.35
C SER A 604 -24.76 21.54 -15.70
N PRO A 605 -23.48 21.31 -15.35
CA PRO A 605 -22.82 20.04 -15.61
C PRO A 605 -23.50 18.82 -15.01
N VAL A 606 -24.12 18.98 -13.83
CA VAL A 606 -24.89 17.94 -13.16
C VAL A 606 -26.21 18.54 -12.68
N ASP A 607 -27.32 17.89 -13.02
CA ASP A 607 -28.64 18.19 -12.47
C ASP A 607 -29.48 16.93 -12.43
N MET A 608 -29.23 16.08 -11.44
CA MET A 608 -29.91 14.79 -11.35
C MET A 608 -30.40 14.48 -9.92
N PRO A 609 -31.49 13.70 -9.79
CA PRO A 609 -31.88 13.15 -8.50
C PRO A 609 -30.78 12.26 -7.92
N MET A 610 -30.57 12.33 -6.61
CA MET A 610 -29.58 11.49 -5.90
C MET A 610 -29.80 9.99 -6.16
N ASP A 611 -31.07 9.58 -6.32
CA ASP A 611 -31.45 8.19 -6.57
C ASP A 611 -31.13 7.71 -8.00
N VAL A 612 -30.85 8.62 -8.94
CA VAL A 612 -30.33 8.28 -10.28
C VAL A 612 -28.83 7.98 -10.20
N LEU A 613 -28.06 8.77 -9.44
CA LEU A 613 -26.63 8.53 -9.26
C LEU A 613 -26.35 7.28 -8.41
N LEU A 614 -27.03 7.18 -7.27
CA LEU A 614 -26.78 6.16 -6.26
C LEU A 614 -27.75 4.97 -6.35
N GLY A 615 -28.60 4.95 -7.38
CA GLY A 615 -29.54 3.87 -7.65
C GLY A 615 -28.84 2.51 -7.72
N LYS A 616 -29.58 1.46 -7.33
CA LYS A 616 -29.02 0.11 -7.26
C LYS A 616 -29.38 -0.67 -8.53
N PRO A 617 -28.43 -0.95 -9.44
CA PRO A 617 -28.63 -2.00 -10.43
C PRO A 617 -28.87 -3.35 -9.72
N PRO A 618 -29.44 -4.35 -10.41
CA PRO A 618 -29.64 -5.69 -9.84
C PRO A 618 -28.35 -6.24 -9.21
N LYS A 619 -28.49 -7.00 -8.11
CA LYS A 619 -27.32 -7.64 -7.49
C LYS A 619 -26.63 -8.55 -8.50
N MET A 620 -25.33 -8.38 -8.67
CA MET A 620 -24.48 -9.27 -9.47
C MET A 620 -24.68 -10.72 -9.03
N HIS A 621 -24.73 -11.63 -10.01
CA HIS A 621 -24.75 -13.07 -9.79
C HIS A 621 -23.54 -13.69 -10.48
N ARG A 622 -22.74 -14.44 -9.72
CA ARG A 622 -21.60 -15.20 -10.20
C ARG A 622 -21.95 -16.69 -10.20
N ASP A 623 -22.02 -17.29 -11.38
CA ASP A 623 -22.18 -18.73 -11.56
C ASP A 623 -20.85 -19.31 -12.02
N VAL A 624 -20.19 -20.05 -11.13
CA VAL A 624 -18.78 -20.45 -11.27
C VAL A 624 -18.59 -21.92 -10.91
N THR A 625 -17.47 -22.49 -11.34
CA THR A 625 -17.13 -23.89 -11.09
C THR A 625 -15.76 -24.01 -10.44
N THR A 626 -15.63 -24.97 -9.54
CA THR A 626 -14.34 -25.32 -8.92
C THR A 626 -13.41 -25.95 -9.96
N VAL A 627 -12.13 -25.58 -9.96
CA VAL A 627 -11.12 -26.15 -10.86
C VAL A 627 -10.12 -26.98 -10.04
N GLN A 628 -10.22 -28.30 -10.16
CA GLN A 628 -9.29 -29.23 -9.53
C GLN A 628 -8.03 -29.36 -10.38
N ARG A 629 -6.86 -29.24 -9.73
CA ARG A 629 -5.54 -29.38 -10.35
C ARG A 629 -4.80 -30.55 -9.69
N THR A 630 -3.92 -31.20 -10.44
CA THR A 630 -3.07 -32.28 -9.91
C THR A 630 -1.67 -31.74 -9.71
N PHE A 631 -1.12 -31.98 -8.54
CA PHE A 631 0.22 -31.54 -8.15
C PHE A 631 1.14 -32.74 -7.93
N GLN A 632 2.45 -32.48 -7.88
CA GLN A 632 3.45 -33.50 -7.56
C GLN A 632 4.10 -33.14 -6.22
N PRO A 633 4.40 -34.15 -5.37
CA PRO A 633 5.23 -33.94 -4.20
C PRO A 633 6.59 -33.36 -4.59
N ILE A 634 7.18 -32.58 -3.69
CA ILE A 634 8.53 -32.05 -3.90
C ILE A 634 9.54 -33.20 -3.87
N ASP A 635 10.36 -33.28 -4.91
CA ASP A 635 11.52 -34.15 -4.96
C ASP A 635 12.73 -33.45 -4.34
N LEU A 636 13.18 -33.97 -3.21
CA LEU A 636 14.35 -33.50 -2.46
C LEU A 636 15.59 -34.37 -2.72
N THR A 637 15.51 -35.35 -3.62
CA THR A 637 16.61 -36.25 -3.92
C THR A 637 17.84 -35.47 -4.41
N GLY A 638 18.95 -35.59 -3.68
CA GLY A 638 20.22 -34.94 -4.06
C GLY A 638 20.27 -33.43 -3.80
N VAL A 639 19.28 -32.85 -3.12
CA VAL A 639 19.32 -31.45 -2.68
C VAL A 639 20.34 -31.32 -1.55
N SER A 640 21.40 -30.52 -1.78
CA SER A 640 22.40 -30.22 -0.75
C SER A 640 21.83 -29.27 0.29
N LEU A 641 21.96 -29.61 1.57
CA LEU A 641 21.56 -28.75 2.69
C LEU A 641 22.24 -27.37 2.62
N GLU A 642 23.54 -27.32 2.34
CA GLU A 642 24.29 -26.05 2.24
C GLU A 642 23.70 -25.17 1.13
N LYS A 643 23.40 -25.76 -0.03
CA LYS A 643 22.79 -25.02 -1.14
C LYS A 643 21.38 -24.54 -0.79
N ALA A 644 20.55 -25.39 -0.19
CA ALA A 644 19.21 -25.02 0.24
C ALA A 644 19.23 -23.85 1.24
N VAL A 645 20.14 -23.87 2.22
CA VAL A 645 20.34 -22.79 3.18
C VAL A 645 20.68 -21.48 2.46
N ILE A 646 21.66 -21.50 1.54
CA ILE A 646 22.09 -20.31 0.80
C ILE A 646 20.97 -19.78 -0.09
N ASP A 647 20.31 -20.64 -0.85
CA ASP A 647 19.26 -20.24 -1.78
C ASP A 647 18.04 -19.67 -1.04
N VAL A 648 17.61 -20.30 0.07
CA VAL A 648 16.48 -19.82 0.87
C VAL A 648 16.80 -18.50 1.57
N LEU A 649 17.95 -18.39 2.27
CA LEU A 649 18.31 -17.15 2.98
C LEU A 649 18.63 -15.97 2.04
N SER A 650 18.99 -16.26 0.78
CA SER A 650 19.21 -15.22 -0.24
C SER A 650 17.94 -14.86 -1.03
N HIS A 651 16.87 -15.65 -0.89
CA HIS A 651 15.60 -15.36 -1.55
C HIS A 651 15.00 -14.04 -1.01
N PRO A 652 14.53 -13.10 -1.84
CA PRO A 652 14.13 -11.77 -1.37
C PRO A 652 13.02 -11.75 -0.32
N THR A 653 12.13 -12.74 -0.34
CA THR A 653 11.09 -12.95 0.69
C THR A 653 11.68 -13.24 2.07
N VAL A 654 12.84 -13.89 2.18
CA VAL A 654 13.51 -14.24 3.46
C VAL A 654 14.65 -13.26 3.79
N ALA A 655 15.40 -12.83 2.78
CA ALA A 655 16.56 -11.97 2.94
C ALA A 655 16.24 -10.65 3.68
N SER A 656 17.28 -10.03 4.25
CA SER A 656 17.14 -8.81 5.06
C SER A 656 16.37 -7.68 4.35
N LYS A 657 15.35 -7.14 5.02
CA LYS A 657 14.49 -6.05 4.51
C LYS A 657 15.04 -4.65 4.78
N ARG A 658 16.32 -4.50 5.14
CA ARG A 658 16.91 -3.22 5.56
C ARG A 658 16.69 -2.07 4.56
N PHE A 659 16.68 -2.36 3.26
CA PHE A 659 16.46 -1.38 2.21
C PHE A 659 15.03 -0.81 2.18
N LEU A 660 14.04 -1.54 2.70
CA LEU A 660 12.64 -1.09 2.84
C LEU A 660 12.40 -0.31 4.13
N ILE A 661 13.21 -0.57 5.16
CA ILE A 661 12.99 -0.08 6.52
C ILE A 661 13.74 1.23 6.78
N THR A 662 14.97 1.34 6.31
CA THR A 662 15.84 2.49 6.64
C THR A 662 15.54 3.74 5.81
N ILE A 663 14.74 3.61 4.76
CA ILE A 663 14.25 4.72 3.94
C ILE A 663 13.07 5.47 4.58
N GLY A 664 12.34 4.81 5.49
CA GLY A 664 11.19 5.37 6.21
C GLY A 664 11.55 5.76 7.66
N ASP A 665 10.95 6.85 8.13
CA ASP A 665 11.00 7.28 9.52
C ASP A 665 10.34 6.23 10.42
N ARG A 666 10.89 6.02 11.63
CA ARG A 666 10.41 5.06 12.63
C ARG A 666 10.28 5.67 14.03
N THR A 667 10.40 6.99 14.15
CA THR A 667 10.59 7.70 15.42
C THR A 667 9.77 8.98 15.56
N VAL A 668 9.30 9.56 14.45
CA VAL A 668 8.50 10.78 14.46
C VAL A 668 7.26 10.61 15.34
N GLY A 669 6.96 11.65 16.13
CA GLY A 669 5.92 11.61 17.16
C GLY A 669 6.38 11.08 18.52
N GLY A 670 7.51 10.36 18.62
CA GLY A 670 8.08 9.92 19.91
C GLY A 670 7.27 8.84 20.64
N LEU A 671 6.38 8.14 19.95
CA LEU A 671 5.49 7.10 20.50
C LEU A 671 5.86 5.69 20.02
N THR A 672 6.94 5.51 19.26
CA THR A 672 7.41 4.17 18.85
C THR A 672 8.03 3.44 20.04
N HIS A 673 7.46 2.29 20.42
CA HIS A 673 8.05 1.38 21.40
C HIS A 673 8.89 0.28 20.74
N ARG A 674 8.34 -0.34 19.69
CA ARG A 674 9.00 -1.39 18.92
C ARG A 674 8.90 -1.09 17.43
N ASP A 675 10.05 -0.79 16.82
CA ASP A 675 10.25 -0.77 15.38
C ASP A 675 10.82 -2.11 14.88
N GLN A 676 10.96 -2.24 13.55
CA GLN A 676 11.47 -3.43 12.88
C GLN A 676 12.91 -3.80 13.28
N MET A 677 13.73 -2.82 13.67
CA MET A 677 15.15 -3.01 13.98
C MET A 677 15.33 -3.49 15.43
N VAL A 678 15.93 -4.66 15.60
CA VAL A 678 16.06 -5.35 16.88
C VAL A 678 17.50 -5.36 17.37
N GLY A 679 17.65 -5.12 18.68
CA GLY A 679 18.89 -5.30 19.43
C GLY A 679 20.02 -4.31 19.07
N PRO A 680 21.20 -4.44 19.72
CA PRO A 680 22.35 -3.57 19.50
C PRO A 680 22.85 -3.51 18.05
N TRP A 681 22.58 -4.54 17.25
CA TRP A 681 22.99 -4.63 15.84
C TRP A 681 21.93 -4.11 14.86
N GLN A 682 20.77 -3.68 15.36
CA GLN A 682 19.68 -3.13 14.56
C GLN A 682 19.31 -4.06 13.39
N VAL A 683 19.02 -5.32 13.69
CA VAL A 683 18.67 -6.36 12.71
C VAL A 683 17.16 -6.28 12.42
N PRO A 684 16.72 -6.18 11.16
CA PRO A 684 15.32 -5.92 10.81
C PRO A 684 14.44 -7.18 10.88
N VAL A 685 14.17 -7.70 12.08
CA VAL A 685 13.49 -9.00 12.29
C VAL A 685 12.38 -8.94 13.34
N ALA A 686 11.94 -7.77 13.81
CA ALA A 686 10.83 -7.73 14.78
C ALA A 686 9.54 -8.29 14.15
N ASP A 687 8.88 -9.22 14.84
CA ASP A 687 7.62 -9.85 14.38
C ASP A 687 6.44 -8.87 14.32
N CYS A 688 6.43 -7.85 15.19
CA CYS A 688 5.35 -6.87 15.28
C CYS A 688 5.86 -5.46 15.60
N ALA A 689 5.05 -4.47 15.24
CA ALA A 689 5.24 -3.09 15.66
C ALA A 689 4.45 -2.80 16.94
N VAL A 690 5.01 -1.97 17.82
CA VAL A 690 4.33 -1.53 19.06
C VAL A 690 4.50 -0.04 19.25
N THR A 691 3.40 0.65 19.57
CA THR A 691 3.37 2.08 19.91
C THR A 691 2.86 2.32 21.33
N LEU A 692 3.33 3.40 21.96
CA LEU A 692 2.83 3.91 23.23
C LEU A 692 1.57 4.74 23.02
N ALA A 693 0.55 4.58 23.85
CA ALA A 693 -0.71 5.31 23.77
C ALA A 693 -0.52 6.83 23.97
N ASP A 694 0.38 7.22 24.88
CA ASP A 694 0.73 8.60 25.21
C ASP A 694 2.19 8.74 25.67
N TYR A 695 2.55 9.91 26.20
CA TYR A 695 3.90 10.21 26.71
C TYR A 695 4.08 9.92 28.21
N ALA A 696 3.05 9.44 28.90
CA ALA A 696 3.03 9.34 30.36
C ALA A 696 2.98 7.90 30.88
N GLY A 697 2.17 7.06 30.23
CA GLY A 697 1.93 5.66 30.58
C GLY A 697 2.72 4.67 29.74
N PHE A 698 2.39 3.39 29.96
CA PHE A 698 2.93 2.26 29.19
C PHE A 698 1.85 1.49 28.44
N ALA A 699 0.60 1.96 28.44
CA ALA A 699 -0.43 1.44 27.56
C ALA A 699 -0.04 1.70 26.10
N GLY A 700 -0.60 0.94 25.17
CA GLY A 700 -0.21 1.06 23.78
C GLY A 700 -1.03 0.23 22.81
N GLU A 701 -0.48 0.07 21.62
CA GLU A 701 -1.08 -0.64 20.51
C GLU A 701 -0.03 -1.51 19.82
N ALA A 702 -0.43 -2.68 19.32
CA ALA A 702 0.40 -3.58 18.52
C ALA A 702 -0.20 -3.77 17.12
N MET A 703 0.68 -3.91 16.13
CA MET A 703 0.35 -4.26 14.75
C MET A 703 1.23 -5.39 14.24
N SER A 704 0.66 -6.31 13.48
CA SER A 704 1.38 -7.35 12.75
C SER A 704 0.75 -7.60 11.38
N MET A 705 1.46 -8.32 10.51
CA MET A 705 0.94 -8.78 9.22
C MET A 705 1.12 -10.30 9.09
N GLY A 706 0.25 -10.93 8.31
CA GLY A 706 0.39 -12.32 7.90
C GLY A 706 -0.14 -12.52 6.49
N GLU A 707 0.58 -13.30 5.69
CA GLU A 707 0.27 -13.56 4.29
C GLU A 707 0.98 -14.83 3.80
N ARG A 708 0.25 -15.67 3.05
CA ARG A 708 0.83 -16.88 2.47
C ARG A 708 0.30 -17.16 1.07
N THR A 709 0.40 -16.13 0.22
CA THR A 709 -0.24 -16.14 -1.10
C THR A 709 0.19 -17.27 -2.04
N PRO A 710 1.42 -17.82 -2.00
CA PRO A 710 1.78 -18.97 -2.84
C PRO A 710 0.93 -20.22 -2.56
N LEU A 711 0.47 -20.41 -1.32
CA LEU A 711 -0.31 -21.59 -0.95
C LEU A 711 -1.62 -21.65 -1.71
N ALA A 712 -2.21 -20.50 -2.05
CA ALA A 712 -3.45 -20.44 -2.81
C ALA A 712 -3.34 -20.95 -4.25
N GLY A 713 -2.12 -21.10 -4.77
CA GLY A 713 -1.92 -21.82 -6.03
C GLY A 713 -2.27 -23.31 -5.95
N ILE A 714 -2.32 -23.87 -4.74
CA ILE A 714 -2.51 -25.29 -4.44
C ILE A 714 -3.76 -25.50 -3.57
N ASP A 715 -3.87 -24.82 -2.43
CA ASP A 715 -5.04 -24.78 -1.54
C ASP A 715 -5.32 -23.34 -1.07
N ALA A 716 -6.34 -22.73 -1.65
CA ALA A 716 -6.74 -21.37 -1.35
C ALA A 716 -7.25 -21.19 0.09
N ALA A 717 -8.02 -22.16 0.61
CA ALA A 717 -8.57 -22.05 1.96
C ALA A 717 -7.48 -22.12 3.03
N ALA A 718 -6.48 -22.99 2.84
CA ALA A 718 -5.31 -23.07 3.72
C ALA A 718 -4.51 -21.76 3.71
N SER A 719 -4.34 -21.12 2.54
CA SER A 719 -3.67 -19.81 2.46
C SER A 719 -4.31 -18.75 3.36
N GLY A 720 -5.65 -18.72 3.42
CA GLY A 720 -6.39 -17.77 4.24
C GLY A 720 -6.26 -18.05 5.73
N ARG A 721 -6.31 -19.33 6.13
CA ARG A 721 -6.11 -19.74 7.53
C ARG A 721 -4.68 -19.43 7.99
N MET A 722 -3.69 -19.74 7.16
CA MET A 722 -2.28 -19.44 7.42
C MET A 722 -2.03 -17.95 7.55
N ALA A 723 -2.59 -17.11 6.68
CA ALA A 723 -2.43 -15.64 6.77
C ALA A 723 -2.99 -15.07 8.10
N VAL A 724 -4.16 -15.54 8.54
CA VAL A 724 -4.73 -15.12 9.85
C VAL A 724 -3.86 -15.61 11.00
N ALA A 725 -3.44 -16.88 10.96
CA ALA A 725 -2.67 -17.49 12.02
C ALA A 725 -1.26 -16.89 12.15
N GLU A 726 -0.58 -16.63 11.03
CA GLU A 726 0.70 -15.93 10.99
C GLU A 726 0.57 -14.51 11.56
N ALA A 727 -0.48 -13.77 11.19
CA ALA A 727 -0.67 -12.44 11.75
C ALA A 727 -0.76 -12.50 13.28
N ILE A 728 -1.42 -13.52 13.83
CA ILE A 728 -1.52 -13.73 15.28
C ILE A 728 -0.19 -14.20 15.90
N THR A 729 0.55 -15.12 15.27
CA THR A 729 1.87 -15.54 15.78
C THR A 729 2.86 -14.38 15.76
N ASN A 730 2.84 -13.53 14.74
CA ASN A 730 3.63 -12.31 14.73
C ASN A 730 3.21 -11.33 15.85
N LEU A 731 1.90 -11.10 16.01
CA LEU A 731 1.37 -10.19 17.03
C LEU A 731 1.66 -10.68 18.45
N LEU A 732 1.78 -12.00 18.65
CA LEU A 732 2.02 -12.62 19.95
C LEU A 732 3.41 -12.32 20.52
N ALA A 733 4.32 -11.71 19.76
CA ALA A 733 5.51 -11.09 20.35
C ALA A 733 5.14 -9.97 21.35
N ALA A 734 3.99 -9.30 21.17
CA ALA A 734 3.39 -8.36 22.12
C ALA A 734 2.45 -9.06 23.13
N PRO A 735 2.22 -8.49 24.34
CA PRO A 735 1.38 -9.10 25.38
C PRO A 735 -0.11 -8.92 25.09
N ILE A 736 -0.61 -9.59 24.04
CA ILE A 736 -1.99 -9.47 23.58
C ILE A 736 -2.97 -10.34 24.36
N GLU A 737 -4.21 -9.87 24.44
CA GLU A 737 -5.38 -10.69 24.76
C GLU A 737 -6.12 -11.01 23.46
N LEU A 738 -6.31 -12.29 23.13
CA LEU A 738 -6.90 -12.68 21.84
C LEU A 738 -8.24 -11.98 21.52
N PRO A 739 -9.19 -11.81 22.46
CA PRO A 739 -10.46 -11.12 22.18
C PRO A 739 -10.31 -9.64 21.77
N ARG A 740 -9.18 -8.99 22.10
CA ARG A 740 -8.87 -7.60 21.69
C ARG A 740 -8.33 -7.50 20.27
N VAL A 741 -7.92 -8.61 19.67
CA VAL A 741 -7.38 -8.63 18.31
C VAL A 741 -8.48 -8.29 17.31
N LYS A 742 -8.20 -7.33 16.44
CA LYS A 742 -9.03 -6.92 15.30
C LYS A 742 -8.22 -7.03 14.02
N LEU A 743 -8.87 -7.50 12.97
CA LEU A 743 -8.21 -7.77 11.70
C LEU A 743 -8.68 -6.81 10.62
N SER A 744 -7.74 -6.36 9.79
CA SER A 744 -8.04 -5.94 8.42
C SER A 744 -7.78 -7.11 7.47
N ALA A 745 -8.76 -7.45 6.63
CA ALA A 745 -8.59 -8.46 5.58
C ALA A 745 -8.60 -7.83 4.19
N ASN A 746 -7.47 -7.90 3.49
CA ASN A 746 -7.31 -7.35 2.15
C ASN A 746 -7.22 -8.47 1.11
N TRP A 747 -8.19 -8.49 0.19
CA TRP A 747 -8.44 -9.60 -0.72
C TRP A 747 -8.03 -9.26 -2.15
N MET A 748 -6.94 -9.86 -2.62
CA MET A 748 -6.49 -9.73 -3.99
C MET A 748 -6.85 -11.01 -4.76
N ALA A 749 -7.51 -10.91 -5.91
CA ALA A 749 -7.86 -12.07 -6.72
C ALA A 749 -7.93 -11.71 -8.21
N ALA A 750 -7.78 -12.71 -9.08
CA ALA A 750 -7.96 -12.56 -10.52
C ALA A 750 -9.37 -12.99 -10.93
N CYS A 751 -10.40 -12.28 -10.47
CA CYS A 751 -11.79 -12.72 -10.69
C CYS A 751 -12.13 -12.85 -12.18
N GLY A 752 -12.87 -13.91 -12.50
CA GLY A 752 -13.18 -14.34 -13.86
C GLY A 752 -12.15 -15.31 -14.49
N GLU A 753 -10.98 -15.50 -13.87
CA GLU A 753 -10.05 -16.57 -14.28
C GLU A 753 -10.54 -17.94 -13.80
N PRO A 754 -10.30 -19.04 -14.55
CA PRO A 754 -10.79 -20.37 -14.20
C PRO A 754 -10.35 -20.84 -12.80
N GLY A 755 -11.32 -21.00 -11.91
CA GLY A 755 -11.16 -21.47 -10.54
C GLY A 755 -11.06 -20.36 -9.48
N GLU A 756 -10.54 -19.18 -9.84
CA GLU A 756 -10.17 -18.14 -8.85
C GLU A 756 -11.37 -17.58 -8.07
N ASP A 757 -12.55 -17.51 -8.69
CA ASP A 757 -13.78 -17.05 -8.01
C ASP A 757 -14.25 -18.05 -6.94
N ALA A 758 -14.16 -19.35 -7.24
CA ALA A 758 -14.52 -20.41 -6.31
C ALA A 758 -13.48 -20.49 -5.17
N ASP A 759 -12.20 -20.35 -5.50
CA ASP A 759 -11.09 -20.28 -4.56
C ASP A 759 -11.21 -19.07 -3.62
N LEU A 760 -11.58 -17.90 -4.14
CA LEU A 760 -11.87 -16.70 -3.34
C LEU A 760 -13.03 -16.95 -2.37
N TYR A 761 -14.14 -17.51 -2.86
CA TYR A 761 -15.30 -17.80 -2.01
C TYR A 761 -14.94 -18.81 -0.90
N ALA A 762 -14.23 -19.88 -1.24
CA ALA A 762 -13.77 -20.89 -0.28
C ALA A 762 -12.85 -20.29 0.79
N THR A 763 -11.94 -19.40 0.40
CA THR A 763 -11.01 -18.72 1.31
C THR A 763 -11.75 -17.77 2.25
N VAL A 764 -12.65 -16.94 1.72
CA VAL A 764 -13.46 -16.03 2.55
C VAL A 764 -14.34 -16.81 3.52
N ARG A 765 -14.90 -17.94 3.09
CA ARG A 765 -15.66 -18.83 3.97
C ARG A 765 -14.80 -19.41 5.09
N ALA A 766 -13.64 -19.99 4.75
CA ALA A 766 -12.73 -20.59 5.72
C ALA A 766 -12.29 -19.58 6.80
N VAL A 767 -12.09 -18.32 6.42
CA VAL A 767 -11.71 -17.26 7.36
C VAL A 767 -12.93 -16.70 8.11
N GLY A 768 -13.97 -16.29 7.39
CA GLY A 768 -15.08 -15.51 7.92
C GLY A 768 -16.19 -16.32 8.60
N MET A 769 -16.38 -17.58 8.21
CA MET A 769 -17.42 -18.46 8.75
C MET A 769 -16.87 -19.52 9.71
N GLU A 770 -15.57 -19.81 9.65
CA GLU A 770 -14.97 -20.95 10.37
C GLU A 770 -13.88 -20.47 11.33
N LEU A 771 -12.74 -20.00 10.83
CA LEU A 771 -11.57 -19.68 11.68
C LEU A 771 -11.79 -18.49 12.62
N CYS A 772 -12.14 -17.31 12.11
CA CYS A 772 -12.28 -16.12 12.97
C CYS A 772 -13.35 -16.29 14.06
N PRO A 773 -14.54 -16.84 13.76
CA PRO A 773 -15.52 -17.18 14.79
C PRO A 773 -14.98 -18.17 15.84
N ALA A 774 -14.23 -19.21 15.42
CA ALA A 774 -13.63 -20.18 16.34
C ALA A 774 -12.58 -19.55 17.26
N LEU A 775 -11.80 -18.59 16.77
CA LEU A 775 -10.83 -17.82 17.55
C LEU A 775 -11.48 -16.75 18.44
N GLY A 776 -12.75 -16.41 18.21
CA GLY A 776 -13.43 -15.33 18.92
C GLY A 776 -12.92 -13.93 18.56
N ILE A 777 -12.49 -13.73 17.31
CA ILE A 777 -11.97 -12.46 16.77
C ILE A 777 -12.78 -11.99 15.57
N SER A 778 -12.70 -10.70 15.25
CA SER A 778 -13.51 -10.08 14.20
C SER A 778 -12.67 -9.38 13.15
N ILE A 779 -13.20 -9.28 11.93
CA ILE A 779 -12.67 -8.51 10.80
C ILE A 779 -13.54 -7.26 10.60
N PRO A 780 -13.37 -6.16 11.36
CA PRO A 780 -14.24 -4.98 11.27
C PRO A 780 -13.94 -4.06 10.07
N VAL A 781 -12.83 -4.27 9.36
CA VAL A 781 -12.40 -3.49 8.19
C VAL A 781 -11.71 -4.41 7.17
N GLY A 782 -11.67 -3.98 5.92
CA GLY A 782 -10.97 -4.69 4.85
C GLY A 782 -11.23 -4.03 3.50
N LYS A 783 -10.54 -4.51 2.47
CA LYS A 783 -10.72 -4.08 1.09
C LYS A 783 -10.49 -5.22 0.12
N ASP A 784 -10.82 -5.03 -1.14
CA ASP A 784 -10.60 -5.99 -2.21
C ASP A 784 -10.03 -5.34 -3.48
N SER A 785 -9.28 -6.14 -4.25
CA SER A 785 -8.73 -5.80 -5.56
C SER A 785 -8.83 -7.03 -6.47
N LEU A 786 -9.81 -7.03 -7.38
CA LEU A 786 -10.32 -8.27 -8.00
C LEU A 786 -9.93 -8.46 -9.47
N SER A 787 -8.91 -7.73 -9.92
CA SER A 787 -8.38 -7.75 -11.29
C SER A 787 -6.89 -8.08 -11.33
N MET A 788 -6.41 -8.98 -10.46
CA MET A 788 -4.99 -9.31 -10.26
C MET A 788 -4.42 -10.22 -11.36
N ARG A 789 -4.40 -9.73 -12.59
CA ARG A 789 -3.82 -10.39 -13.77
C ARG A 789 -3.19 -9.38 -14.73
N THR A 790 -2.23 -9.84 -15.52
CA THR A 790 -1.60 -9.06 -16.61
C THR A 790 -1.61 -9.86 -17.89
N GLN A 791 -2.09 -9.27 -18.99
CA GLN A 791 -2.20 -9.90 -20.31
C GLN A 791 -1.48 -9.05 -21.37
N TRP A 792 -0.79 -9.69 -22.31
CA TRP A 792 -0.13 -9.00 -23.43
C TRP A 792 0.14 -9.91 -24.62
N GLN A 793 0.45 -9.33 -25.77
CA GLN A 793 0.92 -10.06 -26.94
C GLN A 793 2.43 -9.97 -27.07
N ALA A 794 3.09 -11.10 -27.34
CA ALA A 794 4.51 -11.13 -27.66
C ALA A 794 4.77 -12.21 -28.73
N GLY A 795 5.42 -11.84 -29.83
CA GLY A 795 5.74 -12.78 -30.91
C GLY A 795 4.52 -13.40 -31.60
N GLY A 796 3.36 -12.76 -31.55
CA GLY A 796 2.10 -13.29 -32.08
C GLY A 796 1.35 -14.24 -31.14
N GLU A 797 1.87 -14.48 -29.94
CA GLU A 797 1.23 -15.30 -28.90
C GLU A 797 0.63 -14.41 -27.80
N GLN A 798 -0.52 -14.84 -27.27
CA GLN A 798 -1.12 -14.25 -26.07
C GLN A 798 -0.43 -14.80 -24.83
N LYS A 799 0.16 -13.92 -24.03
CA LYS A 799 0.79 -14.25 -22.76
C LYS A 799 -0.01 -13.69 -21.60
N LYS A 800 0.06 -14.36 -20.46
CA LYS A 800 -0.67 -14.01 -19.24
C LYS A 800 0.08 -14.42 -17.99
N ILE A 801 0.04 -13.56 -16.98
CA ILE A 801 0.41 -13.87 -15.60
C ILE A 801 -0.81 -13.63 -14.72
N THR A 802 -1.15 -14.62 -13.89
CA THR A 802 -2.31 -14.59 -12.99
C THR A 802 -1.85 -14.68 -11.54
N SER A 803 -2.16 -13.69 -10.71
CA SER A 803 -1.87 -13.80 -9.27
C SER A 803 -2.80 -14.83 -8.62
N PRO A 804 -2.31 -15.66 -7.68
CA PRO A 804 -3.20 -16.49 -6.87
C PRO A 804 -4.08 -15.61 -5.97
N VAL A 805 -5.19 -16.17 -5.48
CA VAL A 805 -5.95 -15.56 -4.37
C VAL A 805 -4.97 -15.20 -3.25
N SER A 806 -4.96 -13.93 -2.89
CA SER A 806 -3.95 -13.33 -2.04
C SER A 806 -4.66 -12.60 -0.91
N LEU A 807 -4.79 -13.26 0.25
CA LEU A 807 -5.25 -12.61 1.47
C LEU A 807 -4.05 -12.06 2.23
N ILE A 808 -4.05 -10.75 2.46
CA ILE A 808 -3.11 -10.09 3.37
C ILE A 808 -3.89 -9.67 4.61
N VAL A 809 -3.49 -10.21 5.76
CA VAL A 809 -4.10 -9.90 7.06
C VAL A 809 -3.21 -8.91 7.80
N SER A 810 -3.80 -7.84 8.30
CA SER A 810 -3.16 -6.98 9.31
C SER A 810 -3.92 -7.12 10.62
N ALA A 811 -3.22 -7.44 11.70
CA ALA A 811 -3.81 -7.61 13.02
C ALA A 811 -3.45 -6.43 13.93
N PHE A 812 -4.42 -5.95 14.70
CA PHE A 812 -4.31 -4.82 15.60
C PHE A 812 -4.82 -5.21 16.98
N ALA A 813 -4.13 -4.78 18.04
CA ALA A 813 -4.59 -4.97 19.41
C ALA A 813 -4.18 -3.81 20.33
N THR A 814 -5.02 -3.50 21.31
CA THR A 814 -4.63 -2.60 22.40
C THR A 814 -3.97 -3.37 23.54
N LEU A 815 -2.92 -2.76 24.10
CA LEU A 815 -2.08 -3.32 25.15
C LEU A 815 -2.20 -2.50 26.42
N ALA A 816 -2.39 -3.16 27.56
CA ALA A 816 -2.35 -2.49 28.86
C ALA A 816 -0.93 -2.05 29.26
N ASP A 817 0.09 -2.79 28.81
CA ASP A 817 1.50 -2.48 29.05
C ASP A 817 2.38 -3.00 27.90
N VAL A 818 3.12 -2.12 27.23
CA VAL A 818 4.00 -2.46 26.11
C VAL A 818 5.30 -3.15 26.54
N ARG A 819 5.73 -3.01 27.79
CA ARG A 819 7.09 -3.41 28.23
C ARG A 819 7.32 -4.92 28.23
N GLY A 820 6.24 -5.69 28.18
CA GLY A 820 6.29 -7.14 28.03
C GLY A 820 6.64 -7.61 26.62
N THR A 821 6.82 -6.73 25.62
CA THR A 821 7.10 -7.08 24.23
C THR A 821 8.41 -7.85 24.09
N LEU A 822 8.36 -9.01 23.43
CA LEU A 822 9.49 -9.89 23.17
C LEU A 822 10.09 -9.60 21.79
N THR A 823 11.32 -10.04 21.55
CA THR A 823 12.00 -9.90 20.25
C THR A 823 12.80 -11.15 19.90
N PRO A 824 13.23 -11.33 18.65
CA PRO A 824 14.09 -12.46 18.26
C PRO A 824 15.53 -12.40 18.81
N GLN A 825 15.93 -11.31 19.47
CA GLN A 825 17.28 -11.18 20.02
C GLN A 825 17.58 -12.24 21.07
N LEU A 826 18.35 -13.25 20.69
CA LEU A 826 18.83 -14.24 21.65
C LEU A 826 19.71 -13.59 22.70
N ASP A 827 19.45 -13.91 23.96
CA ASP A 827 20.32 -13.59 25.08
C ASP A 827 21.67 -14.30 24.87
N ARG A 828 22.73 -13.49 24.80
CA ARG A 828 24.11 -13.93 24.57
C ARG A 828 24.96 -13.96 25.84
N ASP A 829 24.44 -13.40 26.93
CA ASP A 829 25.17 -13.20 28.19
C ASP A 829 24.94 -14.36 29.17
N LEU A 830 23.79 -15.05 29.04
CA LEU A 830 23.52 -16.28 29.78
C LEU A 830 24.29 -17.48 29.21
N GLU A 831 25.01 -18.18 30.08
CA GLU A 831 25.88 -19.31 29.69
C GLU A 831 25.11 -20.51 29.12
N ASP A 832 23.92 -20.81 29.63
CA ASP A 832 23.12 -21.98 29.20
C ASP A 832 21.65 -21.64 28.98
N THR A 833 21.27 -21.53 27.71
CA THR A 833 19.88 -21.35 27.27
C THR A 833 19.48 -22.43 26.26
N THR A 834 18.20 -22.74 26.21
CA THR A 834 17.63 -23.74 25.31
C THR A 834 16.57 -23.09 24.42
N LEU A 835 16.55 -23.49 23.16
CA LEU A 835 15.51 -23.14 22.20
C LEU A 835 14.40 -24.19 22.22
N VAL A 836 13.16 -23.74 22.36
CA VAL A 836 11.95 -24.56 22.34
C VAL A 836 11.13 -24.20 21.12
N LEU A 837 10.99 -25.12 20.17
CA LEU A 837 10.05 -25.01 19.07
C LEU A 837 8.68 -25.51 19.54
N VAL A 838 7.65 -24.69 19.41
CA VAL A 838 6.26 -25.14 19.48
C VAL A 838 5.77 -25.32 18.04
N ASP A 839 5.69 -26.57 17.59
CA ASP A 839 5.35 -26.94 16.21
C ASP A 839 3.83 -27.16 16.07
N LEU A 840 3.12 -26.18 15.52
CA LEU A 840 1.68 -26.32 15.25
C LEU A 840 1.40 -27.14 13.98
N GLY A 841 2.42 -27.44 13.17
CA GLY A 841 2.34 -28.38 12.05
C GLY A 841 2.31 -29.85 12.47
N LYS A 842 2.48 -30.14 13.77
CA LYS A 842 2.35 -31.48 14.37
C LYS A 842 3.21 -32.55 13.68
N GLY A 843 4.39 -32.17 13.19
CA GLY A 843 5.33 -33.05 12.49
C GLY A 843 4.94 -33.44 11.06
N ARG A 844 3.97 -32.77 10.43
CA ARG A 844 3.56 -33.04 9.04
C ARG A 844 4.60 -32.57 8.01
N HIS A 845 5.33 -31.51 8.32
CA HIS A 845 6.39 -30.93 7.50
C HIS A 845 5.98 -30.68 6.04
N ARG A 846 4.82 -30.04 5.83
CA ARG A 846 4.30 -29.72 4.50
C ARG A 846 5.18 -28.65 3.85
N LEU A 847 5.57 -28.88 2.59
CA LEU A 847 6.51 -28.01 1.87
C LEU A 847 5.91 -27.32 0.65
N GLY A 848 4.67 -27.66 0.26
CA GLY A 848 4.00 -27.03 -0.87
C GLY A 848 3.94 -25.51 -0.68
N GLY A 849 4.33 -24.77 -1.72
CA GLY A 849 4.38 -23.31 -1.71
C GLY A 849 5.48 -22.67 -0.84
N SER A 850 6.37 -23.45 -0.22
CA SER A 850 7.49 -22.92 0.58
C SER A 850 8.56 -22.23 -0.27
N ILE A 851 9.40 -21.40 0.36
CA ILE A 851 10.56 -20.80 -0.31
C ILE A 851 11.53 -21.87 -0.82
N LEU A 852 11.71 -22.98 -0.09
CA LEU A 852 12.50 -24.12 -0.59
C LEU A 852 11.90 -24.68 -1.89
N ALA A 853 10.58 -24.85 -1.94
CA ALA A 853 9.88 -25.30 -3.13
C ALA A 853 10.11 -24.34 -4.32
N GLN A 854 9.99 -23.03 -4.06
CA GLN A 854 10.16 -21.97 -5.05
C GLN A 854 11.59 -21.92 -5.63
N VAL A 855 12.64 -22.02 -4.80
CA VAL A 855 14.04 -22.02 -5.29
C VAL A 855 14.40 -23.29 -6.05
N LEU A 856 13.72 -24.40 -5.76
CA LEU A 856 13.83 -25.65 -6.52
C LEU A 856 12.99 -25.66 -7.81
N GLY A 857 12.15 -24.64 -8.02
CA GLY A 857 11.23 -24.56 -9.16
C GLY A 857 10.10 -25.59 -9.09
N GLN A 858 9.78 -26.10 -7.90
CA GLN A 858 8.74 -27.11 -7.68
C GLN A 858 7.61 -26.50 -6.83
N PRO A 859 6.34 -26.51 -7.25
CA PRO A 859 5.26 -25.96 -6.42
C PRO A 859 4.96 -26.84 -5.19
N GLY A 860 5.14 -28.16 -5.31
CA GLY A 860 4.68 -29.13 -4.32
C GLY A 860 3.18 -29.40 -4.40
N ASP A 861 2.68 -30.26 -3.50
CA ASP A 861 1.31 -30.76 -3.49
C ASP A 861 0.56 -30.51 -2.18
N GLU A 862 1.21 -30.68 -1.03
CA GLU A 862 0.63 -30.46 0.29
C GLU A 862 1.19 -29.19 0.93
N VAL A 863 0.31 -28.24 1.28
CA VAL A 863 0.68 -26.94 1.85
C VAL A 863 0.53 -26.89 3.37
N PRO A 864 1.34 -26.07 4.09
CA PRO A 864 1.08 -25.72 5.48
C PRO A 864 -0.35 -25.22 5.73
N ASP A 865 -0.91 -25.55 6.90
CA ASP A 865 -2.25 -25.14 7.31
C ASP A 865 -2.43 -25.14 8.84
N LEU A 866 -3.37 -24.34 9.33
CA LEU A 866 -3.87 -24.40 10.72
C LEU A 866 -4.95 -25.49 10.82
N ASP A 867 -4.54 -26.69 11.21
CA ASP A 867 -5.44 -27.85 11.27
C ASP A 867 -6.51 -27.74 12.37
N ASP A 868 -6.18 -27.13 13.52
CA ASP A 868 -7.11 -26.92 14.65
C ASP A 868 -6.97 -25.49 15.23
N PRO A 869 -8.00 -24.63 15.12
CA PRO A 869 -8.00 -23.28 15.69
C PRO A 869 -7.69 -23.24 17.20
N GLN A 870 -8.02 -24.30 17.95
CA GLN A 870 -7.78 -24.34 19.39
C GLN A 870 -6.28 -24.33 19.73
N ASP A 871 -5.42 -24.83 18.84
CA ASP A 871 -3.97 -24.81 19.05
C ASP A 871 -3.42 -23.38 19.09
N LEU A 872 -3.96 -22.49 18.26
CA LEU A 872 -3.56 -21.08 18.25
C LEU A 872 -4.03 -20.35 19.52
N ILE A 873 -5.25 -20.64 19.99
CA ILE A 873 -5.76 -20.14 21.28
C ILE A 873 -4.87 -20.61 22.43
N ASN A 874 -4.52 -21.89 22.44
CA ASN A 874 -3.65 -22.50 23.44
C ASN A 874 -2.24 -21.88 23.40
N LEU A 875 -1.71 -21.60 22.21
CA LEU A 875 -0.42 -20.96 22.04
C LEU A 875 -0.41 -19.56 22.65
N VAL A 876 -1.41 -18.72 22.35
CA VAL A 876 -1.54 -17.37 22.93
C VAL A 876 -1.56 -17.44 24.45
N ASN A 877 -2.39 -18.34 25.01
CA ASN A 877 -2.49 -18.52 26.46
C ASN A 877 -1.18 -18.99 27.09
N ALA A 878 -0.49 -19.95 26.46
CA ALA A 878 0.76 -20.49 26.97
C ALA A 878 1.90 -19.45 26.94
N VAL A 879 2.06 -18.72 25.83
CA VAL A 879 3.08 -17.67 25.72
C VAL A 879 2.82 -16.55 26.73
N ASN A 880 1.57 -16.14 26.93
CA ASN A 880 1.23 -15.15 27.97
C ASN A 880 1.49 -15.66 29.39
N ALA A 881 1.20 -16.93 29.68
CA ALA A 881 1.51 -17.54 30.97
C ALA A 881 3.02 -17.60 31.23
N LEU A 882 3.82 -17.95 30.22
CA LEU A 882 5.28 -17.97 30.29
C LEU A 882 5.86 -16.55 30.44
N ARG A 883 5.32 -15.58 29.71
CA ARG A 883 5.68 -14.15 29.80
C ARG A 883 5.42 -13.61 31.20
N ALA A 884 4.26 -13.88 31.77
CA ALA A 884 3.91 -13.46 33.13
C ALA A 884 4.84 -14.05 34.20
N LYS A 885 5.41 -15.24 33.95
CA LYS A 885 6.41 -15.89 34.81
C LYS A 885 7.85 -15.40 34.54
N GLY A 886 8.09 -14.56 33.53
CA GLY A 886 9.42 -14.09 33.14
C GLY A 886 10.33 -15.17 32.54
N GLN A 887 9.74 -16.21 31.94
CA GLN A 887 10.45 -17.42 31.49
C GLN A 887 10.87 -17.40 30.02
N ILE A 888 10.50 -16.38 29.26
CA ILE A 888 10.89 -16.21 27.86
C ILE A 888 11.95 -15.12 27.78
N LEU A 889 13.08 -15.45 27.16
CA LEU A 889 14.20 -14.52 26.89
C LEU A 889 14.07 -13.88 25.50
N ALA A 890 13.68 -14.69 24.52
CA ALA A 890 13.50 -14.28 23.14
C ALA A 890 12.35 -15.08 22.51
N TYR A 891 11.71 -14.47 21.52
CA TYR A 891 10.58 -15.03 20.77
C TYR A 891 10.77 -14.72 19.28
N HIS A 892 10.45 -15.68 18.42
CA HIS A 892 10.29 -15.45 17.00
C HIS A 892 9.28 -16.46 16.44
N ASP A 893 8.45 -16.06 15.48
CA ASP A 893 7.56 -17.00 14.81
C ASP A 893 8.30 -17.86 13.77
N ARG A 894 7.64 -18.92 13.27
CA ARG A 894 8.11 -19.69 12.12
C ARG A 894 7.24 -19.35 10.92
N SER A 895 7.85 -18.77 9.90
CA SER A 895 7.20 -18.30 8.68
C SER A 895 8.04 -18.67 7.44
N ASP A 896 8.32 -17.72 6.55
CA ASP A 896 9.00 -17.98 5.27
C ASP A 896 10.44 -18.47 5.51
N GLY A 897 10.85 -19.54 4.83
CA GLY A 897 12.15 -20.19 5.05
C GLY A 897 12.19 -21.13 6.26
N GLY A 898 11.08 -21.28 6.98
CA GLY A 898 10.88 -22.30 8.00
C GLY A 898 11.70 -22.12 9.27
N LEU A 899 11.92 -23.22 9.99
CA LEU A 899 12.70 -23.24 11.24
C LEU A 899 14.12 -22.70 11.03
N LEU A 900 14.72 -22.95 9.87
CA LEU A 900 16.07 -22.48 9.59
C LEU A 900 16.16 -20.96 9.58
N ALA A 901 15.24 -20.28 8.87
CA ALA A 901 15.22 -18.82 8.80
C ALA A 901 14.99 -18.22 10.19
N ALA A 902 13.99 -18.71 10.93
CA ALA A 902 13.70 -18.25 12.28
C ALA A 902 14.91 -18.38 13.23
N VAL A 903 15.61 -19.52 13.23
CA VAL A 903 16.83 -19.71 14.04
C VAL A 903 17.94 -18.77 13.60
N ALA A 904 18.14 -18.60 12.29
CA ALA A 904 19.17 -17.73 11.74
C ALA A 904 18.92 -16.26 12.11
N GLU A 905 17.69 -15.77 11.97
CA GLU A 905 17.28 -14.41 12.32
C GLU A 905 17.43 -14.14 13.81
N MET A 906 17.03 -15.08 14.66
CA MET A 906 17.27 -15.02 16.10
C MET A 906 18.77 -14.93 16.43
N ALA A 907 19.59 -15.75 15.77
CA ALA A 907 21.05 -15.73 15.91
C ALA A 907 21.68 -14.43 15.42
N PHE A 908 21.17 -13.84 14.33
CA PHE A 908 21.61 -12.55 13.81
C PHE A 908 21.30 -11.42 14.80
N ALA A 909 20.07 -11.38 15.33
CA ALA A 909 19.64 -10.37 16.28
C ALA A 909 20.38 -10.47 17.62
N GLY A 910 20.65 -11.68 18.11
CA GLY A 910 21.45 -11.93 19.32
C GLY A 910 22.96 -11.89 19.12
N HIS A 911 23.41 -11.87 17.86
CA HIS A 911 24.82 -11.97 17.46
C HIS A 911 25.57 -13.10 18.19
N VAL A 912 24.97 -14.30 18.16
CA VAL A 912 25.44 -15.50 18.87
C VAL A 912 25.29 -16.73 17.96
N GLY A 913 26.14 -17.74 18.15
CA GLY A 913 25.98 -19.02 17.43
C GLY A 913 24.83 -19.84 18.03
N VAL A 914 24.28 -20.76 17.23
CA VAL A 914 23.28 -21.74 17.70
C VAL A 914 23.74 -23.15 17.30
N ALA A 915 23.66 -24.09 18.24
CA ALA A 915 23.74 -25.51 17.94
C ALA A 915 22.31 -26.06 17.84
N LEU A 916 21.90 -26.43 16.63
CA LEU A 916 20.56 -26.97 16.36
C LEU A 916 20.60 -28.50 16.30
N ASN A 917 19.64 -29.16 16.94
CA ASN A 917 19.38 -30.58 16.87
C ASN A 917 17.94 -30.80 16.37
N VAL A 918 17.82 -31.50 15.24
CA VAL A 918 16.53 -31.81 14.60
C VAL A 918 16.13 -33.27 14.73
N ASP A 919 16.86 -34.09 15.49
CA ASP A 919 16.63 -35.54 15.61
C ASP A 919 15.20 -35.85 16.06
N MET A 920 14.69 -35.08 17.03
CA MET A 920 13.33 -35.21 17.55
C MET A 920 12.24 -34.81 16.54
N LEU A 921 12.60 -34.06 15.49
CA LEU A 921 11.70 -33.67 14.41
C LEU A 921 11.69 -34.69 13.27
N VAL A 922 12.79 -35.42 13.07
CA VAL A 922 12.95 -36.34 11.92
C VAL A 922 12.76 -37.83 12.27
N THR A 923 12.39 -38.16 13.51
CA THR A 923 12.19 -39.56 13.91
C THR A 923 10.82 -40.05 13.43
N GLU A 924 10.81 -40.97 12.46
CA GLU A 924 9.58 -41.61 11.97
C GLU A 924 9.37 -43.00 12.58
N GLY A 925 8.12 -43.27 12.99
CA GLY A 925 7.66 -44.60 13.40
C GLY A 925 7.96 -44.98 14.85
N ASP A 926 7.10 -45.82 15.44
CA ASP A 926 7.35 -46.43 16.75
C ASP A 926 8.16 -47.73 16.63
N GLY A 927 8.39 -48.21 15.40
CA GLY A 927 9.05 -49.49 15.11
C GLY A 927 8.29 -50.72 15.61
N ILE A 928 7.05 -50.53 16.06
CA ILE A 928 6.15 -51.55 16.63
C ILE A 928 4.95 -51.74 15.70
N SER A 929 4.37 -50.65 15.19
CA SER A 929 3.21 -50.60 14.30
C SER A 929 3.57 -50.22 12.86
N ASP A 930 4.78 -49.68 12.62
CA ASP A 930 5.34 -49.50 11.28
C ASP A 930 6.81 -49.96 11.19
N SER A 931 7.27 -50.23 9.98
CA SER A 931 8.67 -50.58 9.70
C SER A 931 9.54 -49.33 9.43
N ARG A 932 9.15 -48.15 9.94
CA ARG A 932 9.74 -46.85 9.56
C ARG A 932 10.86 -46.37 10.48
N MET A 933 11.09 -47.01 11.63
CA MET A 933 12.34 -46.86 12.40
C MET A 933 13.57 -47.06 11.49
N ASP A 934 14.73 -46.50 11.84
CA ASP A 934 16.03 -46.57 11.13
C ASP A 934 16.56 -48.02 10.91
N ALA A 935 15.80 -48.85 10.20
CA ALA A 935 16.09 -50.23 9.85
C ALA A 935 16.15 -50.34 8.32
N GLY A 936 17.15 -51.07 7.83
CA GLY A 936 17.40 -51.27 6.40
C GLY A 936 18.23 -52.52 6.15
N ASP A 937 18.43 -52.89 4.89
CA ASP A 937 19.20 -54.09 4.53
C ASP A 937 20.68 -53.90 4.91
N ALA A 938 21.23 -54.85 5.68
CA ALA A 938 22.55 -54.76 6.31
C ALA A 938 23.71 -54.47 5.33
N LYS A 939 23.52 -54.70 4.03
CA LYS A 939 24.53 -54.45 3.00
C LYS A 939 24.63 -52.98 2.55
N ASN A 940 23.53 -52.22 2.59
CA ASN A 940 23.45 -50.82 2.12
C ASN A 940 22.75 -49.89 3.13
N TRP A 941 22.60 -50.32 4.38
CA TRP A 941 21.90 -49.59 5.45
C TRP A 941 22.38 -48.14 5.62
N ALA A 942 23.70 -47.93 5.62
CA ALA A 942 24.28 -46.59 5.83
C ALA A 942 23.87 -45.58 4.75
N SER A 943 23.79 -45.99 3.47
CA SER A 943 23.41 -45.09 2.39
C SER A 943 21.89 -44.85 2.31
N GLN A 944 21.09 -45.87 2.60
CA GLN A 944 19.62 -45.75 2.61
C GLN A 944 19.11 -44.87 3.75
N VAL A 945 19.70 -45.02 4.94
CA VAL A 945 19.33 -44.22 6.12
C VAL A 945 19.85 -42.78 5.98
N SER A 946 21.06 -42.57 5.44
CA SER A 946 21.61 -41.21 5.25
C SER A 946 20.73 -40.36 4.33
N ALA A 947 20.38 -40.88 3.14
CA ALA A 947 19.59 -40.13 2.16
C ALA A 947 18.19 -39.79 2.68
N ARG A 948 17.52 -40.73 3.36
CA ARG A 948 16.21 -40.48 3.99
C ARG A 948 16.32 -39.45 5.11
N ARG A 949 17.35 -39.53 5.94
CA ARG A 949 17.56 -38.56 7.03
C ARG A 949 17.89 -37.18 6.50
N GLU A 950 18.65 -37.07 5.41
CA GLU A 950 18.90 -35.80 4.70
C GLU A 950 17.59 -35.17 4.21
N GLU A 951 16.73 -35.96 3.55
CA GLU A 951 15.41 -35.49 3.11
C GLU A 951 14.54 -35.02 4.28
N LEU A 952 14.44 -35.82 5.35
CA LEU A 952 13.65 -35.46 6.53
C LEU A 952 14.23 -34.22 7.24
N THR A 953 15.55 -34.06 7.23
CA THR A 953 16.22 -32.86 7.76
C THR A 953 15.82 -31.63 6.95
N LEU A 954 15.80 -31.72 5.63
CA LEU A 954 15.32 -30.62 4.77
C LEU A 954 13.85 -30.29 5.08
N LYS A 955 12.97 -31.30 5.19
CA LYS A 955 11.56 -31.11 5.54
C LYS A 955 11.38 -30.41 6.91
N ALA A 956 12.09 -30.87 7.93
CA ALA A 956 12.00 -30.30 9.27
C ALA A 956 12.53 -28.85 9.33
N LEU A 957 13.58 -28.54 8.58
CA LEU A 957 14.19 -27.21 8.57
C LEU A 957 13.41 -26.17 7.75
N PHE A 958 12.84 -26.59 6.61
CA PHE A 958 12.29 -25.68 5.61
C PHE A 958 10.77 -25.72 5.47
N SER A 959 10.08 -26.56 6.24
CA SER A 959 8.61 -26.47 6.31
C SER A 959 8.18 -25.18 6.99
N GLU A 960 7.23 -24.50 6.34
CA GLU A 960 6.68 -23.20 6.74
C GLU A 960 5.36 -23.39 7.50
N GLU A 961 5.31 -24.46 8.28
CA GLU A 961 4.23 -24.76 9.22
C GLU A 961 4.16 -23.69 10.31
N LEU A 962 2.97 -23.42 10.84
CA LEU A 962 2.83 -22.49 11.97
C LEU A 962 3.63 -22.98 13.19
N GLY A 963 4.15 -22.04 13.95
CA GLY A 963 4.90 -22.33 15.17
C GLY A 963 5.66 -21.14 15.68
N VAL A 964 6.27 -21.30 16.85
CA VAL A 964 7.11 -20.27 17.46
C VAL A 964 8.36 -20.89 18.07
N LEU A 965 9.42 -20.12 18.11
CA LEU A 965 10.68 -20.46 18.74
C LEU A 965 10.88 -19.59 19.98
N LEU A 966 11.03 -20.24 21.13
CA LEU A 966 11.23 -19.59 22.42
C LEU A 966 12.64 -19.86 22.92
N GLN A 967 13.38 -18.82 23.28
CA GLN A 967 14.58 -18.99 24.09
C GLN A 967 14.23 -18.95 25.56
N VAL A 968 14.66 -19.95 26.32
CA VAL A 968 14.43 -20.05 27.75
C VAL A 968 15.72 -20.41 28.47
N ARG A 969 15.83 -20.09 29.77
CA ARG A 969 16.92 -20.59 30.62
C ARG A 969 16.86 -22.12 30.67
N THR A 970 17.98 -22.79 30.46
CA THR A 970 18.01 -24.27 30.41
C THR A 970 17.52 -24.90 31.72
N GLU A 971 17.80 -24.28 32.86
CA GLU A 971 17.32 -24.75 34.17
C GLU A 971 15.79 -24.67 34.32
N GLU A 972 15.13 -23.78 33.59
CA GLU A 972 13.67 -23.58 33.62
C GLU A 972 12.92 -24.43 32.58
N ARG A 973 13.63 -25.12 31.68
CA ARG A 973 13.03 -25.82 30.52
C ARG A 973 11.91 -26.81 30.89
N ASN A 974 12.02 -27.45 32.06
CA ASN A 974 11.00 -28.39 32.54
C ASN A 974 9.73 -27.67 33.00
N ALA A 975 9.86 -26.50 33.64
CA ALA A 975 8.73 -25.67 34.04
C ALA A 975 8.04 -25.03 32.82
N VAL A 976 8.83 -24.66 31.81
CA VAL A 976 8.33 -24.19 30.52
C VAL A 976 7.50 -25.29 29.84
N MET A 977 8.06 -26.50 29.69
CA MET A 977 7.33 -27.64 29.12
C MET A 977 6.09 -28.03 29.92
N GLN A 978 6.11 -27.87 31.24
CA GLN A 978 4.93 -28.09 32.08
C GLN A 978 3.84 -27.06 31.80
N THR A 979 4.18 -25.79 31.59
CA THR A 979 3.21 -24.76 31.16
C THR A 979 2.66 -25.09 29.77
N LEU A 980 3.51 -25.49 28.82
CA LEU A 980 3.06 -25.94 27.49
C LEU A 980 2.14 -27.17 27.60
N ARG A 981 2.39 -28.09 28.54
CA ARG A 981 1.53 -29.24 28.82
C ARG A 981 0.17 -28.84 29.37
N GLU A 982 0.11 -27.87 30.27
CA GLU A 982 -1.14 -27.33 30.84
C GLU A 982 -2.07 -26.77 29.75
N HIS A 983 -1.49 -26.30 28.63
CA HIS A 983 -2.21 -25.84 27.45
C HIS A 983 -2.27 -26.87 26.31
N GLY A 984 -1.89 -28.14 26.54
CA GLY A 984 -1.98 -29.21 25.54
C GLY A 984 -0.91 -29.21 24.43
N LEU A 985 0.07 -28.32 24.49
CA LEU A 985 1.08 -28.10 23.44
C LEU A 985 2.33 -28.97 23.61
N SER A 986 2.55 -29.60 24.77
CA SER A 986 3.81 -30.29 25.07
C SER A 986 4.13 -31.46 24.13
N LYS A 987 3.12 -32.07 23.49
CA LYS A 987 3.32 -33.18 22.54
C LYS A 987 4.07 -32.74 21.29
N HIS A 988 3.91 -31.48 20.92
CA HIS A 988 4.47 -30.86 19.71
C HIS A 988 5.44 -29.73 20.07
N SER A 989 5.98 -29.77 21.29
CA SER A 989 6.98 -28.82 21.75
C SER A 989 8.32 -29.55 21.89
N HIS A 990 9.35 -29.06 21.22
CA HIS A 990 10.64 -29.73 21.07
C HIS A 990 11.79 -28.83 21.51
N PHE A 991 12.72 -29.38 22.28
CA PHE A 991 14.00 -28.72 22.51
C PHE A 991 14.88 -28.90 21.27
N VAL A 992 15.01 -27.84 20.48
CA VAL A 992 15.64 -27.90 19.15
C VAL A 992 17.05 -27.34 19.11
N GLY A 993 17.49 -26.61 20.14
CA GLY A 993 18.85 -26.10 20.13
C GLY A 993 19.29 -25.40 21.40
N LYS A 994 20.52 -24.91 21.37
CA LYS A 994 21.12 -24.08 22.42
C LYS A 994 21.95 -22.96 21.81
N THR A 995 22.04 -21.83 22.51
CA THR A 995 23.02 -20.80 22.17
C THR A 995 24.44 -21.34 22.39
N ARG A 996 25.38 -20.95 21.52
CA ARG A 996 26.81 -21.23 21.65
C ARG A 996 27.50 -19.93 22.07
N PRO A 997 28.02 -19.82 23.31
CA PRO A 997 28.86 -18.70 23.71
C PRO A 997 30.07 -18.59 22.78
N SER A 998 30.58 -17.37 22.57
CA SER A 998 31.74 -17.11 21.71
C SER A 998 33.02 -17.82 22.16
N SER A 999 33.07 -18.30 23.40
CA SER A 999 34.16 -19.12 23.96
C SER A 999 34.11 -20.59 23.54
N SER A 1000 33.04 -21.05 22.88
CA SER A 1000 32.88 -22.44 22.44
C SER A 1000 33.81 -22.75 21.26
N PRO A 1001 34.57 -23.87 21.28
CA PRO A 1001 35.43 -24.25 20.15
C PRO A 1001 34.56 -24.59 18.93
N ILE A 1002 34.85 -24.00 17.76
CA ILE A 1002 34.05 -24.16 16.53
C ILE A 1002 33.78 -25.61 16.20
#